data_AF-A0A2B4RW07-F1
#
_entry.id   AF-A0A2B4RW07-F1
#
_cell.length_a   1.000
_cell.length_b   1.000
_cell.length_c   1.000
_cell.angle_alpha   90.00
_cell.angle_beta   90.00
_cell.angle_gamma   90.00
#
_symmetry.space_group_name_H-M   'P 1'
#
loop_
_entity.id
_entity.type
_entity.pdbx_description
1 polymer ?
#
loop_
_entity_poly.entity_id
_entity_poly.type
_entity_poly.pdbx_seq_one_letter_code
_entity_poly.pdbx_strand_id
1 'polypeptide(L)'
;MCIIFHAKCYFEHIVFPRINVSLICQGKNGAVHLNQCEISGGRKGCKYLPDCNGGPGCVAPSLGKRACDRTGKFGDSESMSGILGFPGVDISHESSGLIEKCVVHNCGGGGALVVGQGSRLLVKKCEVYNNQQAGLEARQGGELEAIGSKIFDNGNHGILIVNLAGKCDVNENDIFENAKQGIIVCHTKEKINLRNNSIHHNRSFGISLDNNPQMFISNNTIFENGFWGILAKGRTSAHIEGNELIGNKCGGIFIGVNYSGRVFLKTNTVRDHSGPWLEYPFKNGSPIIDDKETDALGSDLPEGEKHYYSMPPIEAKNRHFNNEEGLYHPREVAERLSNGCTYCRRRGDKKVRFLKCPGCLIASYCSIECQRHHRRKHKTLCLALKTRYAVDVDRIPRVKQGASLVRPFGTHLKGIGEGPKPKLNEEFIVKIQTQTLNYHPLQWMGLYDKSVTIDCLIQSPEIFNVITECGVLGALHKFTSKKCFFWAMFTEPGGKLTIYLDHLAPYQEWLMEMKVLEILVNLLQNEEGEEDLPEQVHLHIVGAIGEIAKHPTAPLEILRCKGCKTLVDILNIPNEELTGTAARAIAACAVNSSCRAVFNRLEGLRLLWSLMKSRNNQVVSGGAWAVYRLMQDTPVLTSACAVISVVACDWENLGVITDYEVVSHLAQLTHKLLLETIGSEDAALQEAAAGCLLNMRQLAMANERARYQEDTNNDLEADTDSVQQN
;
A
#
# COMPACT_ATOMS: atom_id res chain seq x y z
N MET A 1 9.75 -17.24 -38.53
CA MET A 1 8.94 -17.66 -37.36
C MET A 1 8.84 -19.17 -37.39
N CYS A 2 8.86 -19.86 -36.24
CA CYS A 2 8.61 -21.30 -36.16
C CYS A 2 7.19 -21.47 -35.62
N ILE A 3 6.24 -21.76 -36.51
CA ILE A 3 4.81 -21.73 -36.21
C ILE A 3 4.23 -23.11 -36.51
N ILE A 4 3.55 -23.68 -35.52
CA ILE A 4 2.69 -24.86 -35.64
C ILE A 4 1.26 -24.33 -35.77
N PHE A 5 0.72 -24.37 -36.98
CA PHE A 5 -0.60 -23.81 -37.29
C PHE A 5 -1.61 -24.93 -37.58
N HIS A 6 -2.63 -25.09 -36.74
CA HIS A 6 -3.67 -26.14 -36.87
C HIS A 6 -3.13 -27.56 -37.03
N ALA A 7 -1.93 -27.82 -36.51
CA ALA A 7 -1.22 -29.10 -36.63
C ALA A 7 -0.79 -29.62 -35.26
N LYS A 8 -0.57 -30.94 -35.18
CA LYS A 8 -0.05 -31.60 -34.00
C LYS A 8 1.40 -32.00 -34.23
N CYS A 9 2.30 -31.53 -33.38
CA CYS A 9 3.72 -31.85 -33.48
C CYS A 9 4.23 -32.44 -32.18
N TYR A 10 5.09 -33.44 -32.30
CA TYR A 10 5.85 -34.04 -31.21
C TYR A 10 7.34 -33.82 -31.46
N PHE A 11 8.05 -33.31 -30.47
CA PHE A 11 9.49 -33.13 -30.49
C PHE A 11 10.10 -33.83 -29.28
N GLU A 12 11.15 -34.59 -29.55
CA GLU A 12 11.89 -35.32 -28.53
C GLU A 12 13.38 -35.13 -28.75
N HIS A 13 14.12 -34.81 -27.69
CA HIS A 13 15.57 -34.56 -27.74
C HIS A 13 16.00 -33.47 -28.75
N ILE A 14 15.13 -32.48 -28.98
CA ILE A 14 15.42 -31.35 -29.87
C ILE A 14 15.95 -30.15 -29.08
N VAL A 15 16.92 -29.46 -29.67
CA VAL A 15 17.42 -28.17 -29.18
C VAL A 15 16.84 -27.04 -30.02
N PHE A 16 16.19 -26.07 -29.38
CA PHE A 16 15.67 -24.84 -29.96
C PHE A 16 16.57 -23.66 -29.54
N PRO A 17 17.62 -23.32 -30.33
CA PRO A 17 18.67 -22.41 -29.87
C PRO A 17 18.27 -20.92 -29.90
N ARG A 18 19.00 -20.14 -29.08
CA ARG A 18 18.89 -18.70 -28.82
C ARG A 18 18.90 -17.73 -30.01
N ILE A 19 19.15 -18.21 -31.22
CA ILE A 19 19.18 -17.38 -32.44
C ILE A 19 17.78 -17.33 -33.08
N ASN A 20 16.86 -18.20 -32.65
CA ASN A 20 15.54 -18.35 -33.25
C ASN A 20 14.45 -17.46 -32.62
N VAL A 21 13.47 -17.14 -33.46
CA VAL A 21 12.09 -16.78 -33.13
C VAL A 21 11.44 -17.78 -32.15
N SER A 22 10.42 -17.35 -31.42
CA SER A 22 9.61 -18.21 -30.53
C SER A 22 9.05 -19.43 -31.27
N LEU A 23 8.93 -20.55 -30.55
CA LEU A 23 8.11 -21.68 -31.00
C LEU A 23 6.65 -21.36 -30.68
N ILE A 24 5.88 -21.06 -31.73
CA ILE A 24 4.48 -20.64 -31.60
C ILE A 24 3.58 -21.80 -31.99
N CYS A 25 2.67 -22.21 -31.13
CA CYS A 25 1.59 -23.13 -31.44
C CYS A 25 0.26 -22.37 -31.42
N GLN A 26 -0.51 -22.47 -32.51
CA GLN A 26 -1.77 -21.73 -32.62
C GLN A 26 -2.82 -22.45 -33.49
N GLY A 27 -4.09 -22.12 -33.23
CA GLY A 27 -5.27 -22.64 -33.92
C GLY A 27 -5.95 -23.80 -33.19
N LYS A 28 -7.26 -23.98 -33.40
CA LYS A 28 -8.12 -24.98 -32.72
C LYS A 28 -7.60 -26.42 -32.67
N ASN A 29 -6.83 -26.83 -33.67
CA ASN A 29 -6.23 -28.18 -33.75
C ASN A 29 -4.72 -28.18 -33.48
N GLY A 30 -4.16 -27.02 -33.12
CA GLY A 30 -2.77 -26.83 -32.76
C GLY A 30 -2.45 -27.60 -31.48
N ALA A 31 -1.49 -28.51 -31.57
CA ALA A 31 -0.92 -29.15 -30.39
C ALA A 31 0.59 -29.28 -30.53
N VAL A 32 1.32 -28.99 -29.47
CA VAL A 32 2.76 -29.25 -29.40
C VAL A 32 3.09 -30.03 -28.14
N HIS A 33 3.85 -31.11 -28.31
CA HIS A 33 4.42 -31.86 -27.19
C HIS A 33 5.94 -31.85 -27.33
N LEU A 34 6.60 -31.23 -26.34
CA LEU A 34 8.04 -31.17 -26.18
C LEU A 34 8.43 -32.13 -25.05
N ASN A 35 9.20 -33.17 -25.36
CA ASN A 35 9.73 -34.11 -24.38
C ASN A 35 11.26 -34.06 -24.40
N GLN A 36 11.89 -33.87 -23.24
CA GLN A 36 13.37 -33.89 -23.12
C GLN A 36 14.09 -32.94 -24.11
N CYS A 37 13.47 -31.80 -24.41
CA CYS A 37 14.01 -30.77 -25.29
C CYS A 37 14.75 -29.69 -24.50
N GLU A 38 15.67 -28.99 -25.17
CA GLU A 38 16.34 -27.79 -24.65
C GLU A 38 15.84 -26.57 -25.43
N ILE A 39 15.26 -25.60 -24.74
CA ILE A 39 14.59 -24.45 -25.33
C ILE A 39 15.28 -23.18 -24.84
N SER A 40 15.96 -22.49 -25.75
CA SER A 40 16.60 -21.19 -25.47
C SER A 40 16.23 -20.10 -26.47
N GLY A 41 15.22 -20.36 -27.31
CA GLY A 41 14.73 -19.44 -28.36
C GLY A 41 14.03 -18.18 -27.83
N GLY A 42 13.50 -17.41 -28.77
CA GLY A 42 12.86 -16.11 -28.53
C GLY A 42 13.81 -14.95 -28.84
N ARG A 43 13.31 -13.93 -29.56
CA ARG A 43 14.11 -12.74 -29.92
C ARG A 43 14.66 -12.09 -28.65
N LYS A 44 15.96 -11.82 -28.63
CA LYS A 44 16.63 -11.20 -27.48
C LYS A 44 16.06 -9.82 -27.16
N GLY A 45 15.66 -9.64 -25.90
CA GLY A 45 15.53 -8.33 -25.28
C GLY A 45 16.80 -7.92 -24.51
N CYS A 46 16.69 -6.82 -23.76
CA CYS A 46 17.72 -6.40 -22.82
C CYS A 46 17.83 -7.40 -21.66
N LYS A 47 19.06 -7.86 -21.36
CA LYS A 47 19.34 -8.86 -20.33
C LYS A 47 18.80 -8.48 -18.94
N TYR A 48 18.81 -7.20 -18.60
CA TYR A 48 18.46 -6.69 -17.27
C TYR A 48 17.11 -5.96 -17.24
N LEU A 49 16.21 -6.25 -18.18
CA LEU A 49 14.84 -5.71 -18.15
C LEU A 49 14.14 -6.06 -16.80
N PRO A 50 13.36 -5.15 -16.18
CA PRO A 50 13.05 -3.77 -16.57
C PRO A 50 14.06 -2.72 -16.07
N ASP A 51 15.22 -3.14 -15.57
CA ASP A 51 16.26 -2.31 -14.97
C ASP A 51 17.52 -2.15 -15.86
N CYS A 52 17.35 -2.19 -17.18
CA CYS A 52 18.48 -2.12 -18.10
C CYS A 52 19.14 -0.72 -18.09
N ASN A 53 20.44 -0.65 -17.76
CA ASN A 53 21.21 0.61 -17.68
C ASN A 53 22.35 0.69 -18.71
N GLY A 54 22.09 0.33 -19.97
CA GLY A 54 23.00 0.62 -21.09
C GLY A 54 24.28 -0.21 -21.18
N GLY A 55 24.58 -1.04 -20.17
CA GLY A 55 25.77 -1.91 -20.14
C GLY A 55 25.75 -3.08 -21.14
N PRO A 56 26.69 -4.04 -21.03
CA PRO A 56 26.90 -5.11 -22.02
C PRO A 56 25.69 -6.00 -22.36
N GLY A 57 24.63 -5.97 -21.55
CA GLY A 57 23.38 -6.69 -21.80
C GLY A 57 22.29 -5.87 -22.52
N CYS A 58 22.57 -4.62 -22.89
CA CYS A 58 21.64 -3.72 -23.55
C CYS A 58 21.61 -3.97 -25.06
N VAL A 59 20.42 -4.25 -25.60
CA VAL A 59 20.25 -4.44 -27.05
C VAL A 59 19.88 -3.14 -27.79
N ALA A 60 19.59 -2.06 -27.07
CA ALA A 60 19.14 -0.80 -27.68
C ALA A 60 20.12 -0.23 -28.72
N PRO A 61 21.44 -0.16 -28.44
CA PRO A 61 22.40 0.32 -29.44
C PRO A 61 22.41 -0.52 -30.73
N SER A 62 22.27 -1.84 -30.60
CA SER A 62 22.23 -2.75 -31.76
C SER A 62 20.97 -2.59 -32.64
N LEU A 63 19.92 -1.94 -32.11
CA LEU A 63 18.71 -1.60 -32.83
C LEU A 63 18.69 -0.13 -33.30
N GLY A 64 19.83 0.57 -33.25
CA GLY A 64 19.92 2.00 -33.60
C GLY A 64 19.23 2.93 -32.60
N LYS A 65 18.91 2.45 -31.39
CA LYS A 65 18.31 3.24 -30.32
C LYS A 65 19.38 3.70 -29.34
N ARG A 66 19.12 4.80 -28.62
CA ARG A 66 19.98 5.25 -27.52
C ARG A 66 20.09 4.13 -26.47
N ALA A 67 21.28 4.01 -25.86
CA ALA A 67 21.49 3.06 -24.78
C ALA A 67 20.45 3.29 -23.66
N CYS A 68 19.91 2.20 -23.11
CA CYS A 68 18.98 2.28 -22.02
C CYS A 68 19.63 2.99 -20.82
N ASP A 69 18.90 3.86 -20.15
CA ASP A 69 19.34 4.51 -18.91
C ASP A 69 18.31 4.23 -17.81
N ARG A 70 18.81 3.84 -16.64
CA ARG A 70 18.09 3.49 -15.43
C ARG A 70 18.69 4.21 -14.21
N THR A 71 19.66 5.09 -14.44
CA THR A 71 20.38 5.79 -13.38
C THR A 71 19.40 6.57 -12.50
N GLY A 72 19.47 6.32 -11.19
CA GLY A 72 18.58 6.93 -10.20
C GLY A 72 17.14 6.41 -10.14
N LYS A 73 16.79 5.44 -11.00
CA LYS A 73 15.42 4.92 -11.08
C LYS A 73 15.32 3.41 -10.85
N PHE A 74 16.38 2.75 -10.41
CA PHE A 74 16.40 1.30 -10.21
C PHE A 74 15.26 0.80 -9.29
N GLY A 75 14.51 -0.18 -9.77
CA GLY A 75 13.39 -0.79 -9.03
C GLY A 75 12.13 0.07 -8.90
N ASP A 76 12.09 1.26 -9.51
CA ASP A 76 10.88 2.06 -9.67
C ASP A 76 9.93 1.38 -10.68
N SER A 77 8.67 1.14 -10.30
CA SER A 77 7.70 0.50 -11.19
C SER A 77 7.18 1.42 -12.29
N GLU A 78 7.16 2.73 -12.07
CA GLU A 78 6.57 3.72 -12.98
C GLU A 78 7.50 4.10 -14.14
N SER A 79 8.80 3.87 -13.95
CA SER A 79 9.76 3.99 -15.03
C SER A 79 10.33 2.61 -15.32
N MET A 80 10.24 2.11 -16.55
CA MET A 80 10.91 0.87 -16.95
C MET A 80 11.96 1.18 -18.02
N SER A 81 13.08 0.46 -18.04
CA SER A 81 14.13 0.61 -19.03
C SER A 81 14.57 -0.73 -19.61
N GLY A 82 14.71 -0.78 -20.93
CA GLY A 82 15.04 -1.99 -21.65
C GLY A 82 14.09 -2.26 -22.81
N ILE A 83 14.47 -3.22 -23.64
CA ILE A 83 13.67 -3.69 -24.77
C ILE A 83 13.17 -5.09 -24.43
N LEU A 84 11.89 -5.33 -24.64
CA LEU A 84 11.25 -6.63 -24.45
C LEU A 84 11.75 -7.61 -25.51
N GLY A 85 12.00 -8.85 -25.10
CA GLY A 85 12.15 -9.97 -26.03
C GLY A 85 10.90 -10.85 -26.08
N PHE A 86 10.97 -11.92 -26.86
CA PHE A 86 9.86 -12.86 -27.06
C PHE A 86 10.06 -14.17 -26.28
N PRO A 87 8.98 -14.85 -25.87
CA PRO A 87 9.09 -16.07 -25.07
C PRO A 87 9.74 -17.22 -25.84
N GLY A 88 10.24 -18.23 -25.14
CA GLY A 88 10.75 -19.47 -25.75
C GLY A 88 9.64 -20.26 -26.46
N VAL A 89 8.53 -20.48 -25.76
CA VAL A 89 7.33 -21.16 -26.25
C VAL A 89 6.11 -20.26 -26.08
N ASP A 90 5.26 -20.19 -27.10
CA ASP A 90 4.00 -19.45 -27.11
C ASP A 90 2.86 -20.39 -27.53
N ILE A 91 1.87 -20.56 -26.65
CA ILE A 91 0.64 -21.33 -26.90
C ILE A 91 -0.52 -20.34 -26.95
N SER A 92 -1.12 -20.18 -28.13
CA SER A 92 -2.17 -19.19 -28.37
C SER A 92 -3.32 -19.71 -29.24
N HIS A 93 -4.40 -18.92 -29.34
CA HIS A 93 -5.54 -19.17 -30.24
C HIS A 93 -6.12 -20.60 -30.18
N GLU A 94 -6.61 -21.01 -29.01
CA GLU A 94 -7.28 -22.31 -28.80
C GLU A 94 -6.39 -23.54 -29.05
N SER A 95 -5.08 -23.43 -28.81
CA SER A 95 -4.11 -24.52 -28.98
C SER A 95 -3.67 -25.15 -27.66
N SER A 96 -2.98 -26.29 -27.74
CA SER A 96 -2.48 -27.02 -26.57
C SER A 96 -0.97 -27.24 -26.59
N GLY A 97 -0.33 -27.08 -25.43
CA GLY A 97 1.08 -27.33 -25.23
C GLY A 97 1.32 -28.31 -24.08
N LEU A 98 2.17 -29.30 -24.30
CA LEU A 98 2.74 -30.14 -23.26
C LEU A 98 4.26 -30.02 -23.30
N ILE A 99 4.87 -29.56 -22.21
CA ILE A 99 6.32 -29.48 -22.05
C ILE A 99 6.69 -30.41 -20.89
N GLU A 100 7.26 -31.57 -21.18
CA GLU A 100 7.65 -32.57 -20.18
C GLU A 100 9.18 -32.79 -20.19
N LYS A 101 9.80 -32.83 -19.00
CA LYS A 101 11.25 -33.12 -18.82
C LYS A 101 12.18 -32.21 -19.65
N CYS A 102 11.74 -31.00 -19.98
CA CYS A 102 12.51 -30.07 -20.80
C CYS A 102 13.32 -29.10 -19.94
N VAL A 103 14.30 -28.46 -20.57
CA VAL A 103 15.04 -27.32 -20.02
C VAL A 103 14.66 -26.08 -20.82
N VAL A 104 14.08 -25.07 -20.17
CA VAL A 104 13.68 -23.79 -20.79
C VAL A 104 14.52 -22.68 -20.16
N HIS A 105 15.45 -22.12 -20.91
CA HIS A 105 16.46 -21.25 -20.33
C HIS A 105 17.00 -20.22 -21.30
N ASN A 106 17.50 -19.09 -20.77
CA ASN A 106 18.14 -18.05 -21.58
C ASN A 106 17.25 -17.45 -22.69
N CYS A 107 15.92 -17.64 -22.62
CA CYS A 107 14.99 -17.12 -23.60
C CYS A 107 15.04 -15.60 -23.67
N GLY A 108 14.76 -15.06 -24.86
CA GLY A 108 14.78 -13.62 -25.10
C GLY A 108 13.73 -12.84 -24.31
N GLY A 109 12.60 -13.47 -23.98
CA GLY A 109 11.53 -12.94 -23.12
C GLY A 109 11.24 -13.90 -21.98
N GLY A 110 9.98 -14.29 -21.81
CA GLY A 110 9.58 -15.33 -20.86
C GLY A 110 10.02 -16.74 -21.27
N GLY A 111 9.92 -17.72 -20.37
CA GLY A 111 10.20 -19.12 -20.72
C GLY A 111 9.10 -19.71 -21.61
N ALA A 112 7.89 -19.81 -21.06
CA ALA A 112 6.71 -20.26 -21.80
C ALA A 112 5.47 -19.39 -21.48
N LEU A 113 4.71 -19.05 -22.52
CA LEU A 113 3.50 -18.23 -22.44
C LEU A 113 2.30 -19.04 -22.94
N VAL A 114 1.19 -18.97 -22.21
CA VAL A 114 -0.14 -19.39 -22.68
C VAL A 114 -1.09 -18.20 -22.67
N VAL A 115 -1.76 -17.97 -23.80
CA VAL A 115 -2.63 -16.80 -23.98
C VAL A 115 -3.88 -17.13 -24.80
N GLY A 116 -5.00 -16.51 -24.47
CA GLY A 116 -6.25 -16.65 -25.20
C GLY A 116 -7.14 -17.76 -24.64
N GLN A 117 -8.45 -17.54 -24.71
CA GLN A 117 -9.46 -18.49 -24.28
C GLN A 117 -9.33 -19.80 -25.06
N GLY A 118 -9.45 -20.94 -24.37
CA GLY A 118 -9.30 -22.28 -24.95
C GLY A 118 -7.85 -22.75 -25.13
N SER A 119 -6.86 -21.87 -24.94
CA SER A 119 -5.45 -22.26 -24.97
C SER A 119 -5.02 -22.91 -23.66
N ARG A 120 -4.25 -24.01 -23.73
CA ARG A 120 -3.83 -24.77 -22.55
C ARG A 120 -2.35 -25.12 -22.59
N LEU A 121 -1.64 -24.92 -21.49
CA LEU A 121 -0.23 -25.30 -21.35
C LEU A 121 -0.01 -26.13 -20.09
N LEU A 122 0.50 -27.35 -20.27
CA LEU A 122 0.97 -28.22 -19.20
C LEU A 122 2.50 -28.27 -19.20
N VAL A 123 3.12 -27.88 -18.08
CA VAL A 123 4.57 -27.93 -17.86
C VAL A 123 4.87 -28.89 -16.73
N LYS A 124 5.63 -29.95 -17.01
CA LYS A 124 5.82 -31.06 -16.07
C LYS A 124 7.27 -31.52 -15.98
N LYS A 125 7.80 -31.56 -14.76
CA LYS A 125 9.17 -32.03 -14.48
C LYS A 125 10.24 -31.27 -15.28
N CYS A 126 10.05 -29.97 -15.48
CA CYS A 126 10.95 -29.12 -16.27
C CYS A 126 11.87 -28.27 -15.38
N GLU A 127 12.95 -27.77 -15.96
CA GLU A 127 13.76 -26.71 -15.37
C GLU A 127 13.60 -25.43 -16.20
N VAL A 128 13.10 -24.35 -15.60
CA VAL A 128 12.78 -23.08 -16.27
C VAL A 128 13.55 -21.93 -15.61
N TYR A 129 14.63 -21.46 -16.26
CA TYR A 129 15.55 -20.53 -15.57
C TYR A 129 16.30 -19.53 -16.45
N ASN A 130 16.74 -18.43 -15.84
CA ASN A 130 17.55 -17.40 -16.51
C ASN A 130 16.90 -16.88 -17.81
N ASN A 131 15.57 -16.84 -17.84
CA ASN A 131 14.80 -16.17 -18.88
C ASN A 131 14.69 -14.68 -18.56
N GLN A 132 14.63 -13.82 -19.57
CA GLN A 132 14.68 -12.37 -19.34
C GLN A 132 13.43 -11.81 -18.66
N GLN A 133 12.29 -12.47 -18.82
CA GLN A 133 11.02 -12.09 -18.17
C GLN A 133 10.59 -13.16 -17.16
N ALA A 134 9.30 -13.52 -17.09
CA ALA A 134 8.86 -14.54 -16.15
C ALA A 134 9.16 -15.95 -16.69
N GLY A 135 9.30 -16.92 -15.80
CA GLY A 135 9.52 -18.31 -16.19
C GLY A 135 8.32 -18.85 -16.97
N LEU A 136 7.15 -18.85 -16.33
CA LEU A 136 5.88 -19.28 -16.91
C LEU A 136 4.83 -18.17 -16.84
N GLU A 137 4.03 -18.02 -17.89
CA GLU A 137 3.07 -16.93 -18.01
C GLU A 137 1.70 -17.42 -18.52
N ALA A 138 0.62 -16.99 -17.87
CA ALA A 138 -0.77 -17.24 -18.28
C ALA A 138 -1.55 -15.93 -18.36
N ARG A 139 -2.25 -15.69 -19.48
CA ARG A 139 -3.00 -14.44 -19.74
C ARG A 139 -4.27 -14.66 -20.56
N GLN A 140 -5.24 -13.74 -20.45
CA GLN A 140 -6.40 -13.62 -21.35
C GLN A 140 -7.15 -14.94 -21.62
N GLY A 141 -7.52 -15.66 -20.56
CA GLY A 141 -8.22 -16.94 -20.64
C GLY A 141 -7.34 -18.18 -20.86
N GLY A 142 -6.02 -18.01 -21.05
CA GLY A 142 -5.08 -19.12 -21.14
C GLY A 142 -4.98 -19.89 -19.82
N GLU A 143 -5.02 -21.22 -19.90
CA GLU A 143 -4.94 -22.13 -18.75
C GLU A 143 -3.53 -22.70 -18.60
N LEU A 144 -2.97 -22.66 -17.37
CA LEU A 144 -1.63 -23.14 -17.07
C LEU A 144 -1.65 -24.19 -15.96
N GLU A 145 -1.06 -25.35 -16.23
CA GLU A 145 -0.79 -26.38 -15.24
C GLU A 145 0.73 -26.58 -15.12
N ALA A 146 1.28 -26.36 -13.94
CA ALA A 146 2.71 -26.51 -13.65
C ALA A 146 2.89 -27.55 -12.55
N ILE A 147 3.59 -28.65 -12.85
CA ILE A 147 3.75 -29.77 -11.93
C ILE A 147 5.22 -30.20 -11.80
N GLY A 148 5.71 -30.34 -10.57
CA GLY A 148 6.99 -31.00 -10.31
C GLY A 148 8.20 -30.33 -10.95
N SER A 149 8.13 -29.02 -11.23
CA SER A 149 9.13 -28.29 -12.00
C SER A 149 9.96 -27.34 -11.12
N LYS A 150 11.18 -27.02 -11.55
CA LYS A 150 12.03 -25.99 -10.91
C LYS A 150 12.00 -24.72 -11.73
N ILE A 151 11.63 -23.60 -11.12
CA ILE A 151 11.44 -22.31 -11.81
C ILE A 151 12.24 -21.23 -11.08
N PHE A 152 13.39 -20.85 -11.63
CA PHE A 152 14.36 -20.07 -10.86
C PHE A 152 15.22 -19.09 -11.65
N ASP A 153 15.80 -18.10 -10.96
CA ASP A 153 16.73 -17.11 -11.55
C ASP A 153 16.17 -16.41 -12.80
N ASN A 154 14.85 -16.28 -12.92
CA ASN A 154 14.23 -15.55 -14.03
C ASN A 154 14.28 -14.04 -13.76
N GLY A 155 14.44 -13.25 -14.82
CA GLY A 155 14.62 -11.79 -14.78
C GLY A 155 13.40 -11.01 -14.29
N ASN A 156 12.24 -11.66 -14.21
CA ASN A 156 11.02 -11.10 -13.64
C ASN A 156 10.44 -12.03 -12.54
N HIS A 157 9.23 -12.56 -12.73
CA HIS A 157 8.56 -13.46 -11.78
C HIS A 157 8.92 -14.93 -12.05
N GLY A 158 8.71 -15.82 -11.08
CA GLY A 158 8.73 -17.27 -11.38
C GLY A 158 7.55 -17.65 -12.26
N ILE A 159 6.33 -17.43 -11.74
CA ILE A 159 5.07 -17.65 -12.46
C ILE A 159 4.23 -16.38 -12.42
N LEU A 160 3.72 -15.97 -13.59
CA LEU A 160 2.89 -14.78 -13.80
C LEU A 160 1.50 -15.19 -14.31
N ILE A 161 0.46 -15.00 -13.49
CA ILE A 161 -0.94 -15.27 -13.85
C ILE A 161 -1.71 -13.95 -13.82
N VAL A 162 -1.96 -13.35 -14.99
CA VAL A 162 -2.48 -11.97 -15.07
C VAL A 162 -3.49 -11.76 -16.18
N ASN A 163 -4.17 -10.60 -16.19
CA ASN A 163 -5.02 -10.14 -17.29
C ASN A 163 -6.11 -11.15 -17.67
N LEU A 164 -6.92 -11.54 -16.68
CA LEU A 164 -8.02 -12.49 -16.80
C LEU A 164 -7.58 -13.86 -17.33
N ALA A 165 -6.42 -14.34 -16.87
CA ALA A 165 -5.98 -15.71 -17.11
C ALA A 165 -7.05 -16.73 -16.72
N GLY A 166 -7.08 -17.86 -17.43
CA GLY A 166 -7.98 -18.97 -17.17
C GLY A 166 -7.60 -19.75 -15.91
N LYS A 167 -8.16 -20.96 -15.78
CA LYS A 167 -7.84 -21.86 -14.67
C LYS A 167 -6.34 -22.15 -14.64
N CYS A 168 -5.73 -22.04 -13.46
CA CYS A 168 -4.35 -22.39 -13.25
C CYS A 168 -4.17 -23.32 -12.04
N ASP A 169 -3.33 -24.34 -12.17
CA ASP A 169 -2.95 -25.25 -11.08
C ASP A 169 -1.42 -25.36 -11.00
N VAL A 170 -0.87 -25.05 -9.83
CA VAL A 170 0.57 -25.06 -9.57
C VAL A 170 0.81 -26.00 -8.40
N ASN A 171 1.35 -27.19 -8.68
CA ASN A 171 1.53 -28.25 -7.70
C ASN A 171 2.97 -28.79 -7.68
N GLU A 172 3.52 -29.03 -6.49
CA GLU A 172 4.83 -29.71 -6.31
C GLU A 172 6.01 -29.02 -7.01
N ASN A 173 5.98 -27.70 -7.21
CA ASN A 173 7.06 -26.96 -7.85
C ASN A 173 8.03 -26.35 -6.83
N ASP A 174 9.27 -26.13 -7.27
CA ASP A 174 10.29 -25.39 -6.53
C ASP A 174 10.59 -24.06 -7.25
N ILE A 175 10.16 -22.95 -6.65
CA ILE A 175 10.12 -21.62 -7.29
C ILE A 175 10.97 -20.64 -6.49
N PHE A 176 12.16 -20.33 -7.01
CA PHE A 176 13.15 -19.63 -6.20
C PHE A 176 14.05 -18.65 -6.93
N GLU A 177 14.55 -17.68 -6.17
CA GLU A 177 15.56 -16.72 -6.66
C GLU A 177 15.18 -15.93 -7.92
N ASN A 178 13.89 -15.83 -8.21
CA ASN A 178 13.41 -14.98 -9.28
C ASN A 178 13.60 -13.51 -8.90
N ALA A 179 13.83 -12.67 -9.89
CA ALA A 179 14.18 -11.27 -9.68
C ALA A 179 13.03 -10.43 -9.08
N LYS A 180 11.78 -10.92 -9.11
CA LYS A 180 10.62 -10.32 -8.44
C LYS A 180 9.94 -11.33 -7.50
N GLN A 181 8.61 -11.47 -7.61
CA GLN A 181 7.81 -12.43 -6.85
C GLN A 181 8.06 -13.85 -7.36
N GLY A 182 7.94 -14.83 -6.46
CA GLY A 182 7.88 -16.23 -6.86
C GLY A 182 6.66 -16.49 -7.74
N ILE A 183 5.47 -16.18 -7.21
CA ILE A 183 4.20 -16.24 -7.93
C ILE A 183 3.46 -14.91 -7.78
N ILE A 184 2.94 -14.39 -8.88
CA ILE A 184 2.02 -13.26 -8.86
C ILE A 184 0.72 -13.63 -9.59
N VAL A 185 -0.40 -13.33 -8.93
CA VAL A 185 -1.74 -13.51 -9.45
C VAL A 185 -2.45 -12.18 -9.39
N CYS A 186 -2.86 -11.65 -10.55
CA CYS A 186 -3.51 -10.34 -10.62
C CYS A 186 -4.64 -10.32 -11.65
N HIS A 187 -5.78 -9.69 -11.32
CA HIS A 187 -6.92 -9.56 -12.24
C HIS A 187 -7.39 -10.91 -12.80
N THR A 188 -7.83 -11.83 -11.96
CA THR A 188 -8.43 -13.11 -12.40
C THR A 188 -9.79 -13.31 -11.75
N LYS A 189 -10.70 -13.98 -12.46
CA LYS A 189 -12.01 -14.39 -11.93
C LYS A 189 -12.06 -15.89 -11.61
N GLU A 190 -11.02 -16.62 -12.02
CA GLU A 190 -10.95 -18.06 -11.89
C GLU A 190 -10.42 -18.49 -10.52
N LYS A 191 -10.81 -19.70 -10.11
CA LYS A 191 -10.26 -20.34 -8.92
C LYS A 191 -8.90 -20.94 -9.25
N ILE A 192 -7.85 -20.46 -8.59
CA ILE A 192 -6.48 -20.91 -8.78
C ILE A 192 -6.01 -21.71 -7.56
N ASN A 193 -5.31 -22.81 -7.83
CA ASN A 193 -4.79 -23.70 -6.81
C ASN A 193 -3.26 -23.61 -6.76
N LEU A 194 -2.71 -23.40 -5.56
CA LEU A 194 -1.29 -23.48 -5.28
C LEU A 194 -1.07 -24.51 -4.15
N ARG A 195 -0.52 -25.67 -4.48
CA ARG A 195 -0.37 -26.78 -3.52
C ARG A 195 1.03 -27.36 -3.49
N ASN A 196 1.49 -27.74 -2.30
CA ASN A 196 2.74 -28.50 -2.12
C ASN A 196 3.98 -27.87 -2.78
N ASN A 197 4.02 -26.55 -2.98
CA ASN A 197 5.14 -25.86 -3.60
C ASN A 197 6.15 -25.40 -2.55
N SER A 198 7.41 -25.31 -2.96
CA SER A 198 8.50 -24.65 -2.26
C SER A 198 8.76 -23.29 -2.92
N ILE A 199 8.53 -22.18 -2.21
CA ILE A 199 8.61 -20.82 -2.78
C ILE A 199 9.53 -19.96 -1.94
N HIS A 200 10.74 -19.69 -2.44
CA HIS A 200 11.77 -19.12 -1.57
C HIS A 200 12.81 -18.25 -2.24
N HIS A 201 13.47 -17.39 -1.45
CA HIS A 201 14.61 -16.59 -1.91
C HIS A 201 14.32 -15.67 -3.11
N ASN A 202 13.05 -15.45 -3.45
CA ASN A 202 12.62 -14.51 -4.47
C ASN A 202 12.84 -13.09 -3.92
N ARG A 203 13.21 -12.13 -4.80
CA ARG A 203 13.68 -10.82 -4.32
C ARG A 203 12.58 -9.99 -3.66
N SER A 204 11.32 -10.19 -4.01
CA SER A 204 10.19 -9.49 -3.39
C SER A 204 9.33 -10.44 -2.56
N PHE A 205 8.07 -10.64 -2.93
CA PHE A 205 7.13 -11.50 -2.21
C PHE A 205 7.28 -12.96 -2.63
N GLY A 206 6.94 -13.90 -1.74
CA GLY A 206 6.79 -15.30 -2.14
C GLY A 206 5.61 -15.43 -3.11
N ILE A 207 4.41 -15.10 -2.62
CA ILE A 207 3.16 -15.05 -3.38
C ILE A 207 2.55 -13.65 -3.26
N SER A 208 2.14 -13.06 -4.38
CA SER A 208 1.41 -11.78 -4.41
C SER A 208 0.07 -11.94 -5.11
N LEU A 209 -1.00 -11.53 -4.43
CA LEU A 209 -2.38 -11.62 -4.88
C LEU A 209 -2.98 -10.21 -4.92
N ASP A 210 -3.55 -9.83 -6.07
CA ASP A 210 -4.09 -8.49 -6.28
C ASP A 210 -5.31 -8.51 -7.21
N ASN A 211 -6.30 -7.66 -6.94
CA ASN A 211 -7.46 -7.41 -7.80
C ASN A 211 -8.29 -8.66 -8.18
N ASN A 212 -9.15 -9.10 -7.26
CA ASN A 212 -10.16 -10.17 -7.35
C ASN A 212 -9.70 -11.65 -7.45
N PRO A 213 -8.48 -12.06 -7.07
CA PRO A 213 -8.10 -13.46 -7.18
C PRO A 213 -8.88 -14.33 -6.19
N GLN A 214 -9.27 -15.53 -6.66
CA GLN A 214 -9.86 -16.59 -5.84
C GLN A 214 -8.86 -17.73 -5.69
N MET A 215 -8.31 -17.90 -4.49
CA MET A 215 -7.14 -18.77 -4.28
C MET A 215 -7.38 -19.87 -3.26
N PHE A 216 -6.85 -21.06 -3.54
CA PHE A 216 -6.56 -22.09 -2.55
C PHE A 216 -5.04 -22.27 -2.45
N ILE A 217 -4.46 -21.87 -1.32
CA ILE A 217 -3.03 -21.96 -1.05
C ILE A 217 -2.84 -22.96 0.08
N SER A 218 -2.44 -24.18 -0.22
CA SER A 218 -2.35 -25.24 0.79
C SER A 218 -1.06 -26.04 0.77
N ASN A 219 -0.56 -26.37 1.97
CA ASN A 219 0.62 -27.22 2.15
C ASN A 219 1.90 -26.72 1.43
N ASN A 220 2.04 -25.41 1.22
CA ASN A 220 3.24 -24.83 0.63
C ASN A 220 4.27 -24.48 1.71
N THR A 221 5.55 -24.52 1.34
CA THR A 221 6.67 -24.02 2.17
C THR A 221 7.18 -22.71 1.57
N ILE A 222 7.01 -21.59 2.28
CA ILE A 222 7.29 -20.24 1.76
C ILE A 222 8.31 -19.54 2.65
N PHE A 223 9.54 -19.38 2.19
CA PHE A 223 10.63 -18.95 3.09
C PHE A 223 11.67 -18.02 2.48
N GLU A 224 12.27 -17.18 3.33
CA GLU A 224 13.42 -16.32 2.96
C GLU A 224 13.17 -15.43 1.72
N ASN A 225 11.92 -15.05 1.43
CA ASN A 225 11.61 -14.08 0.38
C ASN A 225 11.88 -12.65 0.88
N GLY A 226 12.31 -11.77 -0.02
CA GLY A 226 12.84 -10.43 0.31
C GLY A 226 11.84 -9.45 0.92
N PHE A 227 10.54 -9.72 0.83
CA PHE A 227 9.48 -9.00 1.54
C PHE A 227 8.63 -9.95 2.40
N TRP A 228 7.33 -10.05 2.14
CA TRP A 228 6.42 -10.93 2.85
C TRP A 228 6.33 -12.29 2.16
N GLY A 229 6.00 -13.32 2.93
CA GLY A 229 5.69 -14.63 2.37
C GLY A 229 4.49 -14.55 1.43
N ILE A 230 3.38 -13.98 1.90
CA ILE A 230 2.14 -13.82 1.13
C ILE A 230 1.66 -12.36 1.24
N LEU A 231 1.34 -11.75 0.11
CA LEU A 231 0.63 -10.47 0.00
C LEU A 231 -0.78 -10.73 -0.59
N ALA A 232 -1.82 -10.24 0.07
CA ALA A 232 -3.19 -10.26 -0.44
C ALA A 232 -3.84 -8.86 -0.38
N LYS A 233 -4.37 -8.36 -1.49
CA LYS A 233 -5.05 -7.06 -1.54
C LYS A 233 -6.04 -6.98 -2.70
N GLY A 234 -6.83 -5.90 -2.75
CA GLY A 234 -7.71 -5.59 -3.87
C GLY A 234 -8.79 -6.66 -4.09
N ARG A 235 -9.71 -6.86 -3.15
CA ARG A 235 -10.81 -7.86 -3.26
C ARG A 235 -10.33 -9.31 -3.40
N THR A 236 -9.15 -9.65 -2.88
CA THR A 236 -8.64 -11.02 -2.86
C THR A 236 -9.47 -11.90 -1.91
N SER A 237 -9.92 -13.05 -2.41
CA SER A 237 -10.49 -14.11 -1.58
C SER A 237 -9.58 -15.33 -1.59
N ALA A 238 -9.06 -15.74 -0.43
CA ALA A 238 -8.05 -16.78 -0.33
C ALA A 238 -8.29 -17.72 0.85
N HIS A 239 -8.19 -19.02 0.60
CA HIS A 239 -8.07 -20.05 1.64
C HIS A 239 -6.61 -20.45 1.76
N ILE A 240 -5.97 -20.02 2.84
CA ILE A 240 -4.56 -20.26 3.13
C ILE A 240 -4.50 -21.29 4.26
N GLU A 241 -4.24 -22.56 3.91
CA GLU A 241 -4.34 -23.68 4.85
C GLU A 241 -3.08 -24.56 4.91
N GLY A 242 -2.58 -24.83 6.12
CA GLY A 242 -1.52 -25.84 6.32
C GLY A 242 -0.16 -25.45 5.73
N ASN A 243 0.10 -24.17 5.49
CA ASN A 243 1.37 -23.71 4.93
C ASN A 243 2.43 -23.48 6.03
N GLU A 244 3.71 -23.65 5.68
CA GLU A 244 4.86 -23.30 6.52
C GLU A 244 5.54 -22.04 5.98
N LEU A 245 5.45 -20.93 6.72
CA LEU A 245 6.07 -19.65 6.37
C LEU A 245 7.24 -19.38 7.32
N ILE A 246 8.45 -19.15 6.78
CA ILE A 246 9.67 -19.07 7.59
C ILE A 246 10.59 -17.95 7.11
N GLY A 247 11.08 -17.07 8.00
CA GLY A 247 12.26 -16.24 7.68
C GLY A 247 12.11 -15.22 6.54
N ASN A 248 10.90 -14.98 6.03
CA ASN A 248 10.63 -13.87 5.11
C ASN A 248 10.98 -12.52 5.77
N LYS A 249 11.53 -11.59 4.99
CA LYS A 249 12.28 -10.43 5.51
C LYS A 249 11.43 -9.28 6.05
N CYS A 250 10.16 -9.20 5.68
CA CYS A 250 9.21 -8.24 6.25
C CYS A 250 8.22 -8.89 7.21
N GLY A 251 7.79 -10.13 6.93
CA GLY A 251 6.79 -10.82 7.74
C GLY A 251 6.21 -12.05 7.05
N GLY A 252 5.28 -12.71 7.73
CA GLY A 252 4.59 -13.89 7.21
C GLY A 252 3.58 -13.53 6.12
N ILE A 253 2.46 -12.95 6.54
CA ILE A 253 1.31 -12.62 5.68
C ILE A 253 0.97 -11.13 5.83
N PHE A 254 0.90 -10.41 4.72
CA PHE A 254 0.37 -9.05 4.67
C PHE A 254 -0.94 -9.04 3.89
N ILE A 255 -1.99 -8.54 4.52
CA ILE A 255 -3.26 -8.28 3.85
C ILE A 255 -3.38 -6.75 3.73
N GLY A 256 -3.33 -6.22 2.52
CA GLY A 256 -3.49 -4.79 2.28
C GLY A 256 -4.96 -4.35 2.40
N VAL A 257 -5.31 -3.25 1.75
CA VAL A 257 -6.71 -2.90 1.55
C VAL A 257 -7.34 -4.00 0.69
N ASN A 258 -8.29 -4.74 1.27
CA ASN A 258 -8.84 -5.94 0.65
C ASN A 258 -10.36 -5.92 0.44
N TYR A 259 -11.03 -4.82 0.78
CA TYR A 259 -12.46 -4.59 0.52
C TYR A 259 -13.33 -5.80 0.90
N SER A 260 -14.25 -6.21 0.03
CA SER A 260 -15.14 -7.37 0.20
C SER A 260 -14.45 -8.75 0.15
N GLY A 261 -13.16 -8.80 -0.19
CA GLY A 261 -12.38 -10.03 -0.23
C GLY A 261 -12.32 -10.76 1.13
N ARG A 262 -12.35 -12.09 1.10
CA ARG A 262 -12.34 -12.93 2.31
C ARG A 262 -11.09 -13.80 2.38
N VAL A 263 -10.25 -13.56 3.39
CA VAL A 263 -9.03 -14.34 3.62
C VAL A 263 -9.23 -15.25 4.84
N PHE A 264 -9.16 -16.55 4.61
CA PHE A 264 -9.21 -17.58 5.64
C PHE A 264 -7.79 -18.09 5.90
N LEU A 265 -7.33 -17.99 7.14
CA LEU A 265 -6.03 -18.46 7.59
C LEU A 265 -6.26 -19.65 8.51
N LYS A 266 -5.91 -20.87 8.09
CA LYS A 266 -6.17 -22.07 8.86
C LYS A 266 -4.93 -22.96 9.02
N THR A 267 -4.62 -23.38 10.23
CA THR A 267 -3.56 -24.39 10.50
C THR A 267 -2.17 -24.07 9.90
N ASN A 268 -1.86 -22.81 9.63
CA ASN A 268 -0.55 -22.40 9.12
C ASN A 268 0.47 -22.33 10.25
N THR A 269 1.74 -22.59 9.93
CA THR A 269 2.88 -22.39 10.84
C THR A 269 3.73 -21.23 10.33
N VAL A 270 3.84 -20.14 11.10
CA VAL A 270 4.46 -18.88 10.66
C VAL A 270 5.54 -18.47 11.66
N ARG A 271 6.82 -18.45 11.26
CA ARG A 271 7.91 -18.31 12.24
C ARG A 271 9.19 -17.65 11.74
N ASP A 272 9.98 -17.17 12.69
CA ASP A 272 11.34 -16.66 12.49
C ASP A 272 11.43 -15.51 11.48
N HIS A 273 10.36 -14.74 11.28
CA HIS A 273 10.33 -13.58 10.41
C HIS A 273 11.02 -12.37 11.08
N SER A 274 11.63 -11.49 10.28
CA SER A 274 12.20 -10.23 10.80
C SER A 274 11.13 -9.18 11.15
N GLY A 275 9.86 -9.46 10.82
CA GLY A 275 8.71 -8.69 11.28
C GLY A 275 7.52 -9.59 11.59
N PRO A 276 6.29 -9.05 11.64
CA PRO A 276 5.16 -9.77 12.23
C PRO A 276 4.72 -10.96 11.38
N TRP A 277 4.04 -11.90 12.04
CA TRP A 277 3.48 -13.07 11.38
C TRP A 277 2.30 -12.70 10.46
N LEU A 278 1.48 -11.72 10.89
CA LEU A 278 0.31 -11.22 10.18
C LEU A 278 0.14 -9.70 10.37
N GLU A 279 0.01 -8.99 9.27
CA GLU A 279 -0.27 -7.55 9.25
C GLU A 279 -1.40 -7.22 8.29
N TYR A 280 -2.30 -6.33 8.71
CA TYR A 280 -3.40 -5.83 7.90
C TYR A 280 -3.86 -4.46 8.40
N PRO A 281 -4.33 -3.56 7.51
CA PRO A 281 -4.78 -2.24 7.92
C PRO A 281 -6.08 -2.35 8.73
N PHE A 282 -6.38 -1.33 9.52
CA PHE A 282 -7.66 -1.19 10.25
C PHE A 282 -7.90 -2.23 11.34
N LYS A 283 -6.84 -2.80 11.93
CA LYS A 283 -6.91 -3.67 13.12
C LYS A 283 -7.79 -3.10 14.25
N ASN A 284 -7.90 -1.76 14.33
CA ASN A 284 -8.67 -1.02 15.34
C ASN A 284 -9.83 -0.18 14.76
N GLY A 285 -10.38 -0.56 13.60
CA GLY A 285 -11.48 0.16 12.93
C GLY A 285 -11.04 0.94 11.68
N SER A 286 -11.88 0.95 10.65
CA SER A 286 -11.64 1.59 9.35
C SER A 286 -11.90 3.10 9.41
N PRO A 287 -11.11 3.95 8.74
CA PRO A 287 -11.56 5.27 8.33
C PRO A 287 -12.55 5.08 7.17
N ILE A 288 -13.82 5.40 7.41
CA ILE A 288 -14.77 5.66 6.34
C ILE A 288 -14.42 7.06 5.83
N ILE A 289 -13.83 7.15 4.64
CA ILE A 289 -13.57 8.43 3.94
C ILE A 289 -14.89 8.83 3.27
N ASP A 290 -15.25 10.11 3.20
CA ASP A 290 -16.53 10.58 2.64
C ASP A 290 -16.54 10.46 1.10
N ASP A 291 -17.72 10.25 0.49
CA ASP A 291 -17.98 9.95 -0.94
C ASP A 291 -17.69 11.13 -1.90
N LYS A 292 -17.12 12.24 -1.41
CA LYS A 292 -17.04 13.52 -2.15
C LYS A 292 -15.64 14.12 -2.33
N GLU A 293 -14.57 13.53 -1.81
CA GLU A 293 -13.21 14.01 -2.08
C GLU A 293 -12.43 13.00 -2.90
N THR A 294 -12.25 13.29 -4.19
CA THR A 294 -11.25 12.65 -5.04
C THR A 294 -9.86 13.05 -4.56
N ASP A 295 -9.37 12.38 -3.51
CA ASP A 295 -8.09 12.69 -2.88
C ASP A 295 -6.91 11.98 -3.59
N ALA A 296 -6.09 12.80 -4.26
CA ALA A 296 -4.62 12.92 -4.23
C ALA A 296 -3.67 11.68 -4.16
N LEU A 297 -4.14 10.44 -4.16
CA LEU A 297 -3.31 9.22 -4.14
C LEU A 297 -3.39 8.37 -5.44
N GLY A 298 -4.10 8.84 -6.46
CA GLY A 298 -3.91 8.41 -7.85
C GLY A 298 -4.16 6.92 -8.15
N SER A 299 -4.84 6.17 -7.28
CA SER A 299 -5.32 4.83 -7.60
C SER A 299 -6.84 4.83 -7.68
N ASP A 300 -7.37 4.54 -8.87
CA ASP A 300 -8.81 4.32 -9.08
C ASP A 300 -9.31 3.24 -8.11
N LEU A 301 -10.32 3.55 -7.30
CA LEU A 301 -11.01 2.56 -6.48
C LEU A 301 -11.56 1.46 -7.41
N PRO A 302 -11.50 0.17 -7.01
CA PRO A 302 -12.09 -0.89 -7.82
C PRO A 302 -13.56 -0.60 -8.10
N GLU A 303 -14.03 -0.92 -9.32
CA GLU A 303 -15.40 -0.65 -9.77
C GLU A 303 -16.45 -1.07 -8.71
N GLY A 304 -17.24 -0.10 -8.24
CA GLY A 304 -18.26 -0.29 -7.22
C GLY A 304 -17.79 -0.14 -5.75
N GLU A 305 -16.49 -0.01 -5.48
CA GLU A 305 -16.02 0.50 -4.18
C GLU A 305 -16.05 2.02 -4.18
N LYS A 306 -16.45 2.60 -3.05
CA LYS A 306 -16.43 4.05 -2.86
C LYS A 306 -15.47 4.52 -1.76
N HIS A 307 -15.03 3.60 -0.90
CA HIS A 307 -14.14 3.89 0.24
C HIS A 307 -13.07 2.81 0.39
N TYR A 308 -11.92 3.18 0.95
CA TYR A 308 -10.89 2.22 1.34
C TYR A 308 -11.28 1.52 2.64
N TYR A 309 -11.55 0.22 2.59
CA TYR A 309 -11.71 -0.62 3.78
C TYR A 309 -11.05 -1.99 3.57
N SER A 310 -10.81 -2.68 4.67
CA SER A 310 -10.32 -4.06 4.64
C SER A 310 -11.08 -4.88 5.66
N MET A 311 -11.51 -6.06 5.23
CA MET A 311 -12.17 -7.00 6.12
C MET A 311 -11.10 -7.82 6.84
N PRO A 312 -11.23 -8.00 8.18
CA PRO A 312 -10.25 -8.76 8.93
C PRO A 312 -10.22 -10.21 8.43
N PRO A 313 -9.04 -10.85 8.46
CA PRO A 313 -8.94 -12.27 8.13
C PRO A 313 -9.69 -13.12 9.14
N ILE A 314 -10.13 -14.30 8.69
CA ILE A 314 -10.73 -15.32 9.54
C ILE A 314 -9.65 -16.30 9.93
N GLU A 315 -9.34 -16.39 11.21
CA GLU A 315 -8.24 -17.19 11.73
C GLU A 315 -8.72 -18.45 12.44
N ALA A 316 -8.08 -19.58 12.17
CA ALA A 316 -8.40 -20.85 12.82
C ALA A 316 -7.14 -21.73 13.02
N LYS A 317 -6.74 -21.95 14.28
CA LYS A 317 -5.68 -22.90 14.67
C LYS A 317 -4.31 -22.65 14.01
N ASN A 318 -3.98 -21.40 13.67
CA ASN A 318 -2.63 -21.03 13.22
C ASN A 318 -1.64 -21.05 14.39
N ARG A 319 -0.36 -21.35 14.10
CA ARG A 319 0.74 -21.32 15.08
C ARG A 319 1.78 -20.33 14.61
N HIS A 320 2.22 -19.45 15.49
CA HIS A 320 3.28 -18.50 15.17
C HIS A 320 4.21 -18.25 16.35
N PHE A 321 5.50 -18.05 16.08
CA PHE A 321 6.54 -17.80 17.09
C PHE A 321 7.77 -17.13 16.44
N ASN A 322 8.53 -16.36 17.22
CA ASN A 322 9.74 -15.66 16.77
C ASN A 322 9.52 -14.68 15.60
N ASN A 323 8.42 -13.91 15.62
CA ASN A 323 8.06 -12.95 14.57
C ASN A 323 8.03 -11.51 15.09
N GLU A 324 9.00 -11.17 15.92
CA GLU A 324 9.06 -9.89 16.61
C GLU A 324 10.08 -8.98 15.92
N GLU A 325 9.66 -7.74 15.63
CA GLU A 325 10.50 -6.73 14.98
C GLU A 325 11.57 -6.22 15.94
N GLY A 326 12.76 -5.92 15.41
CA GLY A 326 13.81 -5.20 16.16
C GLY A 326 14.60 -6.04 17.15
N LEU A 327 14.27 -7.33 17.31
CA LEU A 327 14.97 -8.25 18.22
C LEU A 327 16.25 -8.87 17.67
N TYR A 328 16.65 -8.53 16.44
CA TYR A 328 17.77 -9.21 15.80
C TYR A 328 18.72 -8.25 15.09
N HIS A 329 19.83 -7.94 15.75
CA HIS A 329 21.06 -7.43 15.14
C HIS A 329 21.61 -8.44 14.11
N PRO A 330 22.40 -8.08 13.07
CA PRO A 330 23.03 -9.03 12.15
C PRO A 330 23.72 -10.22 12.83
N ARG A 331 24.33 -9.97 14.00
CA ARG A 331 24.96 -11.00 14.85
C ARG A 331 23.95 -11.92 15.56
N GLU A 332 22.77 -11.43 15.89
CA GLU A 332 21.68 -12.19 16.52
C GLU A 332 20.81 -12.92 15.48
N VAL A 333 20.62 -12.35 14.28
CA VAL A 333 20.08 -13.06 13.10
C VAL A 333 20.90 -14.33 12.83
N ALA A 334 22.20 -14.25 13.11
CA ALA A 334 23.15 -15.33 13.00
C ALA A 334 23.05 -16.41 14.10
N GLU A 335 22.47 -16.08 15.25
CA GLU A 335 22.21 -17.03 16.34
C GLU A 335 20.92 -17.82 16.15
N ARG A 336 20.15 -17.53 15.09
CA ARG A 336 18.99 -18.34 14.70
C ARG A 336 19.42 -19.79 14.48
N LEU A 337 19.12 -20.64 15.45
CA LEU A 337 19.40 -22.08 15.41
C LEU A 337 18.65 -22.72 14.23
N SER A 338 19.36 -22.91 13.13
CA SER A 338 18.89 -23.61 11.95
C SER A 338 19.49 -25.01 11.94
N ASN A 339 18.69 -26.04 12.23
CA ASN A 339 19.08 -27.46 12.16
C ASN A 339 19.23 -27.99 10.71
N GLY A 340 19.58 -27.12 9.78
CA GLY A 340 19.66 -27.39 8.35
C GLY A 340 20.36 -26.27 7.60
N CYS A 341 20.53 -26.51 6.29
CA CYS A 341 21.07 -25.55 5.33
C CYS A 341 20.46 -24.15 5.52
N THR A 342 21.27 -23.12 5.74
CA THR A 342 20.79 -21.74 5.99
C THR A 342 19.93 -21.21 4.85
N TYR A 343 20.31 -21.52 3.61
CA TYR A 343 19.64 -21.02 2.42
C TYR A 343 18.57 -22.00 1.95
N CYS A 344 18.95 -23.23 1.60
CA CYS A 344 18.00 -24.19 1.04
C CYS A 344 17.08 -24.88 2.07
N ARG A 345 17.27 -24.66 3.37
CA ARG A 345 16.54 -25.28 4.50
C ARG A 345 16.42 -26.81 4.46
N ARG A 346 17.21 -27.49 3.61
CA ARG A 346 17.39 -28.96 3.62
C ARG A 346 17.79 -29.36 5.04
N ARG A 347 16.92 -30.15 5.68
CA ARG A 347 17.16 -30.70 7.01
C ARG A 347 18.25 -31.76 6.93
N GLY A 348 18.98 -31.94 8.04
CA GLY A 348 20.00 -32.98 8.11
C GLY A 348 19.35 -34.36 8.14
N ASP A 349 19.30 -35.05 7.00
CA ASP A 349 19.18 -36.51 7.04
C ASP A 349 20.46 -37.09 7.65
N LYS A 350 20.42 -38.29 8.22
CA LYS A 350 21.57 -38.97 8.86
C LYS A 350 22.85 -39.05 7.99
N LYS A 351 22.76 -38.76 6.69
CA LYS A 351 23.85 -38.81 5.69
C LYS A 351 24.42 -37.44 5.28
N VAL A 352 23.80 -36.30 5.63
CA VAL A 352 24.20 -34.98 5.12
C VAL A 352 25.02 -34.21 6.17
N ARG A 353 26.32 -34.01 5.91
CA ARG A 353 27.15 -33.08 6.70
C ARG A 353 27.08 -31.67 6.09
N PHE A 354 26.66 -30.68 6.88
CA PHE A 354 26.61 -29.29 6.42
C PHE A 354 28.00 -28.64 6.44
N LEU A 355 28.33 -27.92 5.36
CA LEU A 355 29.53 -27.08 5.27
C LEU A 355 29.24 -25.76 5.97
N LYS A 356 30.07 -25.38 6.95
CA LYS A 356 30.00 -24.03 7.53
C LYS A 356 30.80 -23.04 6.69
N CYS A 357 30.33 -21.80 6.61
CA CYS A 357 31.12 -20.73 6.03
C CYS A 357 32.37 -20.49 6.87
N PRO A 358 33.59 -20.48 6.29
CA PRO A 358 34.80 -20.22 7.05
C PRO A 358 34.92 -18.76 7.53
N GLY A 359 34.18 -17.82 6.93
CA GLY A 359 34.21 -16.40 7.27
C GLY A 359 33.37 -16.07 8.50
N CYS A 360 32.07 -16.39 8.46
CA CYS A 360 31.15 -16.09 9.56
C CYS A 360 30.91 -17.27 10.51
N LEU A 361 31.24 -18.51 10.13
CA LEU A 361 30.97 -19.75 10.88
C LEU A 361 29.49 -20.03 11.21
N ILE A 362 28.59 -19.16 10.74
CA ILE A 362 27.15 -19.19 10.98
C ILE A 362 26.42 -19.84 9.83
N ALA A 363 26.65 -19.35 8.60
CA ALA A 363 25.97 -19.86 7.43
C ALA A 363 26.39 -21.32 7.18
N SER A 364 25.41 -22.20 7.07
CA SER A 364 25.59 -23.61 6.76
C SER A 364 25.01 -23.95 5.39
N TYR A 365 25.67 -24.84 4.66
CA TYR A 365 25.31 -25.22 3.30
C TYR A 365 25.23 -26.73 3.16
N CYS A 366 24.25 -27.24 2.43
CA CYS A 366 24.10 -28.68 2.20
C CYS A 366 25.14 -29.25 1.22
N SER A 367 25.79 -28.40 0.42
CA SER A 367 26.83 -28.78 -0.54
C SER A 367 27.71 -27.58 -0.93
N ILE A 368 28.82 -27.83 -1.64
CA ILE A 368 29.71 -26.78 -2.18
C ILE A 368 28.98 -25.98 -3.25
N GLU A 369 28.12 -26.62 -4.05
CA GLU A 369 27.29 -25.95 -5.05
C GLU A 369 26.33 -24.98 -4.38
N CYS A 370 25.62 -25.42 -3.33
CA CYS A 370 24.75 -24.56 -2.54
C CYS A 370 25.51 -23.36 -1.94
N GLN A 371 26.73 -23.59 -1.45
CA GLN A 371 27.59 -22.50 -0.99
C GLN A 371 27.93 -21.53 -2.12
N ARG A 372 28.39 -22.01 -3.27
CA ARG A 372 28.76 -21.16 -4.42
C ARG A 372 27.58 -20.33 -4.90
N HIS A 373 26.41 -20.94 -4.98
CA HIS A 373 25.17 -20.33 -5.43
C HIS A 373 24.75 -19.16 -4.53
N HIS A 374 24.71 -19.38 -3.21
CA HIS A 374 24.26 -18.37 -2.26
C HIS A 374 25.37 -17.45 -1.73
N ARG A 375 26.65 -17.70 -2.07
CA ARG A 375 27.79 -16.91 -1.59
C ARG A 375 27.64 -15.42 -1.87
N ARG A 376 27.07 -15.04 -3.02
CA ARG A 376 26.88 -13.63 -3.40
C ARG A 376 25.92 -12.90 -2.45
N LYS A 377 24.80 -13.52 -2.08
CA LYS A 377 23.78 -12.96 -1.17
C LYS A 377 24.28 -12.91 0.27
N HIS A 378 24.96 -13.98 0.66
CA HIS A 378 25.61 -14.14 1.95
C HIS A 378 26.79 -13.19 2.19
N LYS A 379 27.55 -12.83 1.15
CA LYS A 379 28.87 -12.17 1.27
C LYS A 379 28.81 -10.92 2.12
N THR A 380 27.81 -10.07 1.93
CA THR A 380 27.67 -8.82 2.67
C THR A 380 27.46 -9.09 4.16
N LEU A 381 26.50 -9.94 4.52
CA LEU A 381 26.30 -10.35 5.92
C LEU A 381 27.55 -11.03 6.49
N CYS A 382 28.20 -11.89 5.72
CA CYS A 382 29.45 -12.54 6.09
C CYS A 382 30.56 -11.55 6.45
N LEU A 383 30.66 -10.48 5.66
CA LEU A 383 31.63 -9.41 5.87
C LEU A 383 31.23 -8.52 7.05
N ALA A 384 29.94 -8.14 7.16
CA ALA A 384 29.42 -7.41 8.31
C ALA A 384 29.65 -8.16 9.62
N LEU A 385 29.59 -9.48 9.63
CA LEU A 385 29.91 -10.28 10.81
C LEU A 385 31.41 -10.29 11.16
N LYS A 386 32.29 -9.77 10.30
CA LYS A 386 33.69 -9.50 10.64
C LYS A 386 33.76 -8.15 11.34
N THR A 387 34.50 -8.07 12.43
CA THR A 387 34.59 -6.94 13.38
C THR A 387 35.14 -5.60 12.82
N ARG A 388 35.23 -5.40 11.50
CA ARG A 388 35.82 -4.21 10.85
C ARG A 388 35.27 -3.93 9.44
N TYR A 389 33.98 -4.13 9.19
CA TYR A 389 33.42 -3.95 7.84
C TYR A 389 32.65 -2.63 7.72
N ALA A 390 33.19 -1.72 6.92
CA ALA A 390 32.60 -0.43 6.62
C ALA A 390 32.55 -0.17 5.10
N VAL A 391 31.68 0.75 4.68
CA VAL A 391 31.48 1.11 3.28
C VAL A 391 31.41 2.64 3.16
N ASP A 392 32.19 3.18 2.23
CA ASP A 392 32.10 4.60 1.86
C ASP A 392 30.96 4.81 0.88
N VAL A 393 30.12 5.81 1.13
CA VAL A 393 28.98 6.16 0.29
C VAL A 393 29.06 7.58 -0.25
N ASP A 394 28.62 7.73 -1.49
CA ASP A 394 28.43 9.04 -2.11
C ASP A 394 27.09 9.64 -1.65
N ARG A 395 27.13 10.90 -1.23
CA ARG A 395 25.97 11.66 -0.79
C ARG A 395 25.31 12.32 -1.99
N ILE A 396 24.16 11.81 -2.41
CA ILE A 396 23.38 12.33 -3.53
C ILE A 396 22.40 13.38 -2.96
N PRO A 397 22.52 14.67 -3.36
CA PRO A 397 21.60 15.70 -2.89
C PRO A 397 20.16 15.41 -3.30
N ARG A 398 19.20 15.76 -2.44
CA ARG A 398 17.79 15.80 -2.83
C ARG A 398 17.56 17.04 -3.71
N VAL A 399 17.71 16.93 -5.02
CA VAL A 399 17.50 18.07 -5.95
C VAL A 399 16.01 18.36 -6.10
N LYS A 400 15.61 19.65 -5.96
CA LYS A 400 14.27 20.17 -6.31
C LYS A 400 14.10 20.19 -7.84
N GLN A 401 13.42 19.23 -8.44
CA GLN A 401 12.94 19.35 -9.82
C GLN A 401 11.41 19.41 -9.84
N GLY A 402 10.86 20.58 -10.14
CA GLY A 402 9.58 20.75 -10.86
C GLY A 402 8.25 20.43 -10.18
N ALA A 403 8.20 19.73 -9.05
CA ALA A 403 7.00 19.58 -8.23
C ALA A 403 7.40 19.30 -6.78
N SER A 404 6.61 19.80 -5.84
CA SER A 404 6.83 19.79 -4.39
C SER A 404 7.46 18.50 -3.85
N LEU A 405 8.75 18.55 -3.49
CA LEU A 405 9.35 17.62 -2.52
C LEU A 405 9.66 18.42 -1.26
N VAL A 406 8.60 18.88 -0.60
CA VAL A 406 8.67 19.18 0.82
C VAL A 406 8.83 17.81 1.47
N ARG A 407 10.04 17.46 1.92
CA ARG A 407 10.12 16.73 3.19
C ARG A 407 9.97 17.81 4.22
N PRO A 408 8.75 18.10 4.72
CA PRO A 408 8.75 18.66 6.04
C PRO A 408 9.33 17.50 6.83
N PHE A 409 10.50 17.68 7.45
CA PHE A 409 10.62 17.08 8.77
C PHE A 409 9.45 17.70 9.50
N GLY A 410 8.29 17.05 9.40
CA GLY A 410 7.11 17.67 9.95
C GLY A 410 7.36 17.74 11.44
N THR A 411 6.62 18.60 12.11
CA THR A 411 6.66 18.76 13.56
C THR A 411 6.42 17.43 14.34
N HIS A 412 6.18 16.31 13.64
CA HIS A 412 6.00 14.94 14.10
C HIS A 412 7.28 14.10 14.33
N LEU A 413 8.48 14.64 14.14
CA LEU A 413 9.74 13.88 14.34
C LEU A 413 10.46 14.28 15.64
N LYS A 414 10.42 13.40 16.66
CA LYS A 414 10.97 13.66 18.00
C LYS A 414 12.48 13.93 17.97
N GLY A 415 12.88 15.15 18.34
CA GLY A 415 14.26 15.59 18.46
C GLY A 415 15.05 15.65 17.14
N ILE A 416 14.36 15.59 15.99
CA ILE A 416 14.99 15.80 14.68
C ILE A 416 15.21 17.30 14.46
N GLY A 417 16.44 17.68 14.13
CA GLY A 417 16.90 19.07 14.09
C GLY A 417 17.60 19.53 15.38
N GLU A 418 17.43 18.79 16.48
CA GLU A 418 17.96 19.13 17.81
C GLU A 418 19.23 18.32 18.18
N GLY A 419 19.68 17.44 17.29
CA GLY A 419 20.87 16.61 17.51
C GLY A 419 22.20 17.36 17.39
N PRO A 420 23.29 16.82 17.97
CA PRO A 420 24.63 17.39 17.76
C PRO A 420 25.01 17.31 16.28
N LYS A 421 25.61 18.39 15.76
CA LYS A 421 26.10 18.39 14.39
C LYS A 421 27.27 17.40 14.25
N PRO A 422 27.27 16.54 13.24
CA PRO A 422 28.39 15.64 12.95
C PRO A 422 29.73 16.39 12.84
N LYS A 423 30.77 15.89 13.50
CA LYS A 423 32.13 16.42 13.39
C LYS A 423 33.03 15.45 12.62
N LEU A 424 34.14 15.98 12.10
CA LEU A 424 35.15 15.17 11.43
C LEU A 424 35.80 14.19 12.42
N ASN A 425 36.04 12.94 11.98
CA ASN A 425 36.65 11.88 12.80
C ASN A 425 35.92 11.55 14.12
N GLU A 426 34.64 11.94 14.24
CA GLU A 426 33.76 11.53 15.34
C GLU A 426 32.65 10.66 14.77
N GLU A 427 32.36 9.54 15.45
CA GLU A 427 31.24 8.67 15.10
C GLU A 427 29.91 9.32 15.51
N PHE A 428 28.92 9.20 14.65
CA PHE A 428 27.56 9.64 14.90
C PHE A 428 26.57 8.65 14.29
N ILE A 429 25.32 8.73 14.73
CA ILE A 429 24.27 7.83 14.26
C ILE A 429 23.60 8.43 13.03
N VAL A 430 23.37 7.60 12.02
CA VAL A 430 22.49 7.89 10.89
C VAL A 430 21.38 6.87 10.80
N LYS A 431 20.20 7.31 10.37
CA LYS A 431 19.11 6.44 9.94
C LYS A 431 19.18 6.27 8.43
N ILE A 432 19.16 5.02 7.97
CA ILE A 432 19.06 4.69 6.55
C ILE A 432 17.79 3.88 6.32
N GLN A 433 17.03 4.22 5.28
CA GLN A 433 15.72 3.63 4.99
C GLN A 433 15.54 3.31 3.50
N THR A 434 15.04 2.12 3.20
CA THR A 434 14.67 1.68 1.84
C THR A 434 13.35 2.29 1.40
N GLN A 435 13.11 2.35 0.10
CA GLN A 435 11.83 2.77 -0.47
C GLN A 435 10.80 1.65 -0.37
N THR A 436 9.53 2.06 -0.28
CA THR A 436 8.39 1.15 -0.35
C THR A 436 8.32 0.49 -1.73
N LEU A 437 8.01 -0.81 -1.76
CA LEU A 437 7.88 -1.66 -2.95
C LEU A 437 9.12 -1.79 -3.84
N ASN A 438 10.24 -1.20 -3.45
CA ASN A 438 11.49 -1.31 -4.17
C ASN A 438 12.39 -2.35 -3.50
N TYR A 439 12.64 -3.47 -4.18
CA TYR A 439 13.53 -4.55 -3.72
C TYR A 439 14.86 -4.56 -4.48
N HIS A 440 15.13 -3.54 -5.31
CA HIS A 440 16.35 -3.48 -6.09
C HIS A 440 17.53 -3.03 -5.21
N PRO A 441 18.68 -3.75 -5.19
CA PRO A 441 19.82 -3.38 -4.34
C PRO A 441 20.49 -2.04 -4.69
N LEU A 442 20.29 -1.57 -5.93
CA LEU A 442 20.72 -0.23 -6.38
C LEU A 442 19.61 0.82 -6.25
N GLN A 443 18.56 0.59 -5.46
CA GLN A 443 17.62 1.68 -5.19
C GLN A 443 18.29 2.82 -4.43
N TRP A 444 17.71 4.01 -4.53
CA TRP A 444 18.08 5.11 -3.65
C TRP A 444 17.49 4.90 -2.25
N MET A 445 18.33 4.98 -1.24
CA MET A 445 17.93 4.92 0.17
C MET A 445 18.03 6.31 0.79
N GLY A 446 17.05 6.67 1.60
CA GLY A 446 17.11 7.93 2.36
C GLY A 446 18.05 7.76 3.54
N LEU A 447 18.99 8.69 3.69
CA LEU A 447 19.91 8.77 4.82
C LEU A 447 19.77 10.12 5.50
N TYR A 448 19.62 10.12 6.83
CA TYR A 448 19.71 11.33 7.62
C TYR A 448 20.22 11.11 9.04
N ASP A 449 20.82 12.13 9.63
CA ASP A 449 21.22 12.16 11.04
C ASP A 449 20.21 12.94 11.90
N LYS A 450 20.36 12.88 13.24
CA LYS A 450 19.43 13.55 14.16
C LYS A 450 19.42 15.06 14.01
N SER A 451 20.55 15.69 13.70
CA SER A 451 20.65 17.15 13.52
C SER A 451 20.12 17.65 12.17
N VAL A 452 19.88 16.74 11.21
CA VAL A 452 19.53 17.06 9.82
C VAL A 452 20.65 17.80 9.07
N THR A 453 21.86 17.88 9.64
CA THR A 453 23.04 18.38 8.92
C THR A 453 23.31 17.52 7.67
N ILE A 454 22.95 16.24 7.74
CA ILE A 454 22.95 15.30 6.64
C ILE A 454 21.50 14.89 6.39
N ASP A 455 20.96 15.28 5.23
CA ASP A 455 19.79 14.68 4.61
C ASP A 455 20.07 14.49 3.13
N CYS A 456 20.26 13.24 2.74
CA CYS A 456 20.61 12.92 1.37
C CYS A 456 20.01 11.57 0.94
N LEU A 457 20.25 11.25 -0.32
CA LEU A 457 20.07 9.91 -0.86
C LEU A 457 21.43 9.24 -0.96
N ILE A 458 21.46 7.93 -0.75
CA ILE A 458 22.64 7.09 -0.98
C ILE A 458 22.25 5.88 -1.81
N GLN A 459 23.24 5.23 -2.41
CA GLN A 459 23.07 3.98 -3.13
C GLN A 459 24.20 3.02 -2.74
N SER A 460 23.86 1.90 -2.10
CA SER A 460 24.82 0.86 -1.75
C SER A 460 24.09 -0.49 -1.61
N PRO A 461 24.40 -1.48 -2.46
CA PRO A 461 23.90 -2.84 -2.31
C PRO A 461 24.25 -3.46 -0.95
N GLU A 462 25.41 -3.13 -0.40
CA GLU A 462 25.89 -3.64 0.89
C GLU A 462 24.95 -3.20 2.02
N ILE A 463 24.71 -1.89 2.13
CA ILE A 463 23.80 -1.32 3.12
C ILE A 463 22.37 -1.84 2.90
N PHE A 464 21.90 -1.89 1.65
CA PHE A 464 20.58 -2.44 1.31
C PHE A 464 20.40 -3.87 1.83
N ASN A 465 21.39 -4.74 1.63
CA ASN A 465 21.32 -6.14 2.07
C ASN A 465 21.25 -6.24 3.59
N VAL A 466 22.03 -5.43 4.33
CA VAL A 466 21.97 -5.39 5.80
C VAL A 466 20.58 -4.95 6.25
N ILE A 467 20.04 -3.85 5.71
CA ILE A 467 18.70 -3.35 6.07
C ILE A 467 17.62 -4.39 5.74
N THR A 468 17.72 -5.07 4.61
CA THR A 468 16.75 -6.09 4.20
C THR A 468 16.74 -7.25 5.19
N GLU A 469 17.91 -7.68 5.67
CA GLU A 469 18.06 -8.83 6.55
C GLU A 469 17.63 -8.55 8.00
N CYS A 470 18.13 -7.46 8.60
CA CYS A 470 17.96 -7.18 10.02
C CYS A 470 17.25 -5.85 10.34
N GLY A 471 16.88 -5.06 9.33
CA GLY A 471 16.18 -3.79 9.55
C GLY A 471 14.78 -4.01 10.15
N VAL A 472 14.19 -2.93 10.64
CA VAL A 472 12.81 -2.90 11.15
C VAL A 472 11.88 -2.24 10.14
N LEU A 473 10.58 -2.54 10.19
CA LEU A 473 9.61 -1.88 9.32
C LEU A 473 9.33 -0.44 9.80
N GLY A 474 8.74 0.37 8.92
CA GLY A 474 8.21 1.68 9.29
C GLY A 474 7.05 1.54 10.28
N ALA A 475 7.08 2.29 11.38
CA ALA A 475 6.04 2.21 12.43
C ALA A 475 4.64 2.64 11.94
N LEU A 476 4.57 3.63 11.05
CA LEU A 476 3.34 4.15 10.44
C LEU A 476 2.70 3.19 9.43
N HIS A 477 3.55 2.61 8.58
CA HIS A 477 3.15 1.80 7.43
C HIS A 477 4.06 0.59 7.37
N LYS A 478 3.68 -0.47 8.08
CA LYS A 478 4.38 -1.75 8.13
C LYS A 478 4.20 -2.53 6.83
N PHE A 479 4.75 -2.03 5.73
CA PHE A 479 4.65 -2.70 4.43
C PHE A 479 5.99 -3.26 3.99
N THR A 480 6.77 -2.55 3.19
CA THR A 480 8.00 -3.10 2.59
C THR A 480 9.24 -2.22 2.82
N SER A 481 9.05 -0.97 3.23
CA SER A 481 10.15 -0.08 3.62
C SER A 481 10.71 -0.53 4.96
N LYS A 482 12.01 -0.79 4.99
CA LYS A 482 12.77 -1.14 6.18
C LYS A 482 13.80 -0.05 6.47
N LYS A 483 14.10 0.13 7.76
CA LYS A 483 15.10 1.08 8.23
C LYS A 483 16.07 0.41 9.20
N CYS A 484 17.27 0.96 9.27
CA CYS A 484 18.27 0.58 10.25
C CYS A 484 19.08 1.82 10.65
N PHE A 485 19.67 1.77 11.84
CA PHE A 485 20.54 2.81 12.35
C PHE A 485 21.98 2.33 12.28
N PHE A 486 22.86 3.18 11.80
CA PHE A 486 24.26 2.87 11.60
C PHE A 486 25.13 3.90 12.30
N TRP A 487 26.26 3.45 12.82
CA TRP A 487 27.36 4.36 13.09
C TRP A 487 27.96 4.82 11.76
N ALA A 488 28.28 6.10 11.70
CA ALA A 488 28.86 6.74 10.54
C ALA A 488 29.93 7.75 10.97
N MET A 489 30.87 8.02 10.08
CA MET A 489 31.95 8.98 10.34
C MET A 489 32.35 9.69 9.04
N PHE A 490 32.73 10.96 9.17
CA PHE A 490 33.47 11.65 8.12
C PHE A 490 34.95 11.35 8.28
N THR A 491 35.54 10.70 7.29
CA THR A 491 36.97 10.35 7.27
C THR A 491 37.84 11.49 6.74
N GLU A 492 37.27 12.41 5.95
CA GLU A 492 37.99 13.56 5.38
C GLU A 492 37.10 14.83 5.38
N PRO A 493 37.66 16.06 5.52
CA PRO A 493 36.90 17.30 5.45
C PRO A 493 36.21 17.47 4.09
N GLY A 494 34.88 17.57 4.08
CA GLY A 494 34.08 17.59 2.85
C GLY A 494 33.96 16.22 2.16
N GLY A 495 34.54 15.17 2.73
CA GLY A 495 34.76 13.86 2.14
C GLY A 495 33.56 12.90 2.11
N LYS A 496 33.87 11.65 1.73
CA LYS A 496 32.93 10.53 1.70
C LYS A 496 32.42 10.21 3.12
N LEU A 497 31.18 9.75 3.19
CA LEU A 497 30.57 9.30 4.44
C LEU A 497 30.84 7.80 4.58
N THR A 498 31.56 7.40 5.62
CA THR A 498 31.82 5.99 5.91
C THR A 498 30.72 5.45 6.83
N ILE A 499 30.10 4.32 6.45
CA ILE A 499 29.04 3.64 7.22
C ILE A 499 29.57 2.30 7.75
N TYR A 500 29.49 2.08 9.06
CA TYR A 500 29.91 0.84 9.70
C TYR A 500 28.79 -0.20 9.67
N LEU A 501 29.08 -1.42 9.19
CA LEU A 501 28.11 -2.49 9.04
C LEU A 501 28.28 -3.61 10.09
N ASP A 502 29.40 -3.62 10.81
CA ASP A 502 29.78 -4.70 11.73
C ASP A 502 29.30 -4.53 13.18
N HIS A 503 28.92 -3.31 13.54
CA HIS A 503 28.28 -2.94 14.79
C HIS A 503 27.23 -1.87 14.46
N LEU A 504 25.97 -2.26 14.33
CA LEU A 504 24.91 -1.30 14.03
C LEU A 504 24.68 -0.38 15.24
N ALA A 505 24.20 0.83 14.98
CA ALA A 505 23.79 1.69 16.06
C ALA A 505 22.52 1.12 16.73
N PRO A 506 22.37 1.28 18.06
CA PRO A 506 21.15 0.91 18.75
C PRO A 506 19.93 1.56 18.09
N TYR A 507 18.80 0.85 18.11
CA TYR A 507 17.56 1.40 17.60
C TYR A 507 17.26 2.75 18.26
N GLN A 508 17.05 3.78 17.44
CA GLN A 508 16.71 5.09 17.95
C GLN A 508 15.20 5.31 17.83
N GLU A 509 14.61 5.80 18.91
CA GLU A 509 13.26 6.35 18.92
C GLU A 509 13.23 7.76 18.31
N TRP A 510 13.85 7.95 17.14
CA TRP A 510 13.54 9.09 16.25
C TRP A 510 12.19 8.82 15.55
N LEU A 511 11.26 8.28 16.33
CA LEU A 511 9.99 7.71 15.93
C LEU A 511 8.86 8.64 16.33
N MET A 512 7.78 8.38 15.61
CA MET A 512 6.57 9.15 15.57
C MET A 512 5.72 8.87 16.80
N GLU A 513 5.48 9.89 17.61
CA GLU A 513 4.20 9.98 18.30
C GLU A 513 3.43 11.09 17.58
N MET A 514 2.28 10.77 16.99
CA MET A 514 1.34 11.79 16.52
C MET A 514 0.71 12.44 17.74
N LYS A 515 1.48 13.26 18.46
CA LYS A 515 1.00 13.96 19.66
C LYS A 515 0.64 15.41 19.41
N VAL A 516 0.62 15.92 18.17
CA VAL A 516 0.14 17.31 17.98
C VAL A 516 -1.31 17.41 18.44
N LEU A 517 -2.15 16.47 18.05
CA LEU A 517 -3.53 16.38 18.53
C LEU A 517 -3.61 16.08 20.02
N GLU A 518 -2.76 15.19 20.54
CA GLU A 518 -2.71 14.88 21.97
C GLU A 518 -2.27 16.10 22.80
N ILE A 519 -1.24 16.84 22.37
CA ILE A 519 -0.74 18.06 23.02
C ILE A 519 -1.79 19.17 22.95
N LEU A 520 -2.36 19.44 21.78
CA LEU A 520 -3.41 20.46 21.63
C LEU A 520 -4.62 20.14 22.52
N VAL A 521 -5.00 18.87 22.62
CA VAL A 521 -6.11 18.44 23.48
C VAL A 521 -5.73 18.45 24.97
N ASN A 522 -4.51 18.05 25.33
CA ASN A 522 -4.01 18.09 26.71
C ASN A 522 -3.87 19.52 27.23
N LEU A 523 -3.46 20.46 26.37
CA LEU A 523 -3.44 21.90 26.67
C LEU A 523 -4.84 22.42 26.99
N LEU A 524 -5.88 21.95 26.29
CA LEU A 524 -7.27 22.29 26.60
C LEU A 524 -7.82 21.58 27.85
N GLN A 525 -7.20 20.46 28.27
CA GLN A 525 -7.63 19.67 29.42
C GLN A 525 -6.93 20.08 30.74
N ASN A 526 -5.95 20.99 30.70
CA ASN A 526 -5.14 21.43 31.84
C ASN A 526 -4.52 20.28 32.65
N GLU A 527 -4.12 19.17 32.01
CA GLU A 527 -3.57 17.99 32.72
C GLU A 527 -2.16 18.24 33.32
N GLU A 528 -1.44 19.30 32.92
CA GLU A 528 -0.07 19.62 33.38
C GLU A 528 0.02 20.72 34.47
N GLY A 529 -1.11 21.26 34.96
CA GLY A 529 -1.12 22.13 36.15
C GLY A 529 -0.62 23.57 35.98
N GLU A 530 -0.66 24.13 34.77
CA GLU A 530 -0.43 25.57 34.53
C GLU A 530 -1.71 26.42 34.64
N GLU A 531 -1.54 27.74 34.80
CA GLU A 531 -2.61 28.75 34.90
C GLU A 531 -3.64 28.62 33.75
N ASP A 532 -4.92 28.86 34.04
CA ASP A 532 -6.00 28.78 33.05
C ASP A 532 -5.65 29.56 31.78
N LEU A 533 -5.56 28.85 30.64
CA LEU A 533 -5.23 29.47 29.36
C LEU A 533 -6.27 30.53 28.99
N PRO A 534 -5.85 31.69 28.45
CA PRO A 534 -6.79 32.70 27.97
C PRO A 534 -7.75 32.13 26.92
N GLU A 535 -9.01 32.58 26.92
CA GLU A 535 -10.03 32.10 25.96
C GLU A 535 -9.62 32.32 24.49
N GLN A 536 -8.78 33.32 24.21
CA GLN A 536 -8.21 33.55 22.87
C GLN A 536 -7.23 32.43 22.45
N VAL A 537 -6.50 31.83 23.40
CA VAL A 537 -5.61 30.70 23.15
C VAL A 537 -6.45 29.44 22.94
N HIS A 538 -7.51 29.24 23.75
CA HIS A 538 -8.50 28.19 23.50
C HIS A 538 -9.10 28.27 22.10
N LEU A 539 -9.46 29.48 21.64
CA LEU A 539 -9.99 29.71 20.30
C LEU A 539 -9.04 29.22 19.20
N HIS A 540 -7.76 29.60 19.27
CA HIS A 540 -6.76 29.20 18.27
C HIS A 540 -6.48 27.70 18.30
N ILE A 541 -6.42 27.10 19.49
CA ILE A 541 -6.19 25.65 19.64
C ILE A 541 -7.39 24.87 19.07
N VAL A 542 -8.62 25.25 19.41
CA VAL A 542 -9.84 24.62 18.88
C VAL A 542 -9.95 24.82 17.37
N GLY A 543 -9.59 26.00 16.86
CA GLY A 543 -9.50 26.28 15.42
C GLY A 543 -8.50 25.37 14.72
N ALA A 544 -7.30 25.20 15.29
CA ALA A 544 -6.28 24.29 14.77
C ALA A 544 -6.75 22.83 14.79
N ILE A 545 -7.40 22.38 15.85
CA ILE A 545 -8.02 21.05 15.92
C ILE A 545 -9.07 20.90 14.81
N GLY A 546 -9.89 21.93 14.57
CA GLY A 546 -10.89 21.95 13.50
C GLY A 546 -10.29 21.85 12.10
N GLU A 547 -9.18 22.54 11.82
CA GLU A 547 -8.46 22.43 10.54
C GLU A 547 -7.80 21.06 10.38
N ILE A 548 -7.17 20.54 11.44
CA ILE A 548 -6.57 19.21 11.44
C ILE A 548 -7.66 18.13 11.22
N ALA A 549 -8.82 18.29 11.83
CA ALA A 549 -9.95 17.37 11.73
C ALA A 549 -10.52 17.23 10.31
N LYS A 550 -10.23 18.17 9.40
CA LYS A 550 -10.58 18.04 7.98
C LYS A 550 -9.78 16.93 7.28
N HIS A 551 -8.64 16.53 7.82
CA HIS A 551 -7.85 15.44 7.26
C HIS A 551 -8.49 14.07 7.55
N PRO A 552 -8.62 13.14 6.58
CA PRO A 552 -9.40 11.90 6.72
C PRO A 552 -9.02 10.97 7.89
N THR A 553 -7.78 11.03 8.36
CA THR A 553 -7.26 10.20 9.46
C THR A 553 -7.30 10.87 10.83
N ALA A 554 -7.48 12.19 10.91
CA ALA A 554 -7.39 12.96 12.14
C ALA A 554 -8.54 12.74 13.15
N PRO A 555 -9.81 12.56 12.73
CA PRO A 555 -10.91 12.31 13.66
C PRO A 555 -10.73 11.09 14.56
N LEU A 556 -10.12 10.01 14.05
CA LEU A 556 -9.82 8.81 14.86
C LEU A 556 -8.77 9.08 15.95
N GLU A 557 -7.86 10.00 15.70
CA GLU A 557 -6.84 10.40 16.67
C GLU A 557 -7.42 11.37 17.71
N ILE A 558 -8.30 12.29 17.29
CA ILE A 558 -9.12 13.15 18.20
C ILE A 558 -9.94 12.29 19.17
N LEU A 559 -10.49 11.17 18.69
CA LEU A 559 -11.22 10.21 19.51
C LEU A 559 -10.32 9.56 20.58
N ARG A 560 -9.08 9.21 20.21
CA ARG A 560 -8.12 8.56 21.10
C ARG A 560 -7.63 9.45 22.23
N CYS A 561 -7.39 10.74 21.97
CA CYS A 561 -6.96 11.70 22.99
C CYS A 561 -8.11 12.32 23.80
N LYS A 562 -9.32 11.74 23.75
CA LYS A 562 -10.55 12.27 24.38
C LYS A 562 -10.96 13.67 23.88
N GLY A 563 -10.45 14.12 22.73
CA GLY A 563 -10.74 15.45 22.17
C GLY A 563 -12.22 15.68 21.88
N CYS A 564 -13.00 14.64 21.55
CA CYS A 564 -14.46 14.77 21.40
C CYS A 564 -15.14 15.26 22.69
N LYS A 565 -14.70 14.79 23.86
CA LYS A 565 -15.25 15.24 25.14
C LYS A 565 -14.87 16.70 25.40
N THR A 566 -13.60 17.04 25.21
CA THR A 566 -13.09 18.41 25.37
C THR A 566 -13.82 19.41 24.50
N LEU A 567 -14.07 19.08 23.22
CA LEU A 567 -14.82 19.95 22.32
C LEU A 567 -16.27 20.17 22.77
N VAL A 568 -16.92 19.15 23.36
CA VAL A 568 -18.29 19.28 23.91
C VAL A 568 -18.28 20.10 25.19
N ASP A 569 -17.30 19.89 26.06
CA ASP A 569 -17.15 20.65 27.30
C ASP A 569 -16.99 22.16 26.99
N ILE A 570 -16.26 22.50 25.93
CA ILE A 570 -16.07 23.87 25.43
C ILE A 570 -17.39 24.52 24.95
N LEU A 571 -18.37 23.75 24.47
CA LEU A 571 -19.68 24.29 24.08
C LEU A 571 -20.46 24.90 25.27
N ASN A 572 -20.07 24.60 26.51
CA ASN A 572 -20.68 25.16 27.71
C ASN A 572 -20.00 26.46 28.20
N ILE A 573 -18.90 26.89 27.56
CA ILE A 573 -18.20 28.12 27.91
C ILE A 573 -19.00 29.31 27.36
N PRO A 574 -19.27 30.38 28.14
CA PRO A 574 -20.06 31.53 27.73
C PRO A 574 -19.27 32.49 26.81
N ASN A 575 -18.69 31.96 25.73
CA ASN A 575 -17.96 32.71 24.70
C ASN A 575 -18.48 32.30 23.31
N GLU A 576 -19.16 33.22 22.62
CA GLU A 576 -19.79 32.95 21.33
C GLU A 576 -18.77 32.59 20.23
N GLU A 577 -17.61 33.24 20.20
CA GLU A 577 -16.59 33.00 19.17
C GLU A 577 -15.94 31.60 19.35
N LEU A 578 -15.67 31.24 20.60
CA LEU A 578 -15.10 29.94 20.98
C LEU A 578 -16.09 28.81 20.74
N THR A 579 -17.34 28.97 21.17
CA THR A 579 -18.40 27.97 20.96
C THR A 579 -18.74 27.78 19.49
N GLY A 580 -18.76 28.86 18.68
CA GLY A 580 -18.91 28.78 17.23
C GLY A 580 -17.74 28.05 16.54
N THR A 581 -16.51 28.25 17.03
CA THR A 581 -15.32 27.56 16.52
C THR A 581 -15.29 26.09 16.93
N ALA A 582 -15.69 25.77 18.16
CA ALA A 582 -15.86 24.40 18.63
C ALA A 582 -16.96 23.67 17.85
N ALA A 583 -18.08 24.32 17.53
CA ALA A 583 -19.13 23.74 16.70
C ALA A 583 -18.61 23.37 15.30
N ARG A 584 -17.81 24.24 14.66
CA ARG A 584 -17.16 23.93 13.37
C ARG A 584 -16.16 22.78 13.47
N ALA A 585 -15.36 22.73 14.54
CA ALA A 585 -14.43 21.62 14.78
C ALA A 585 -15.17 20.29 15.02
N ILE A 586 -16.28 20.31 15.76
CA ILE A 586 -17.16 19.15 15.96
C ILE A 586 -17.75 18.70 14.63
N ALA A 587 -18.18 19.62 13.77
CA ALA A 587 -18.70 19.29 12.45
C ALA A 587 -17.65 18.60 11.56
N ALA A 588 -16.40 19.09 11.57
CA ALA A 588 -15.28 18.46 10.87
C ALA A 588 -14.99 17.06 11.42
N CYS A 589 -15.02 16.89 12.75
CA CYS A 589 -14.86 15.57 13.39
C CYS A 589 -16.02 14.62 13.08
N ALA A 590 -17.25 15.15 12.98
CA ALA A 590 -18.49 14.43 12.74
C ALA A 590 -18.61 13.88 11.31
N VAL A 591 -17.63 14.13 10.43
CA VAL A 591 -17.46 13.37 9.18
C VAL A 591 -17.21 11.88 9.48
N ASN A 592 -16.56 11.56 10.61
CA ASN A 592 -16.32 10.19 11.06
C ASN A 592 -17.46 9.65 11.95
N SER A 593 -17.99 8.47 11.62
CA SER A 593 -19.11 7.83 12.35
C SER A 593 -18.81 7.50 13.82
N SER A 594 -17.56 7.17 14.17
CA SER A 594 -17.20 6.89 15.56
C SER A 594 -17.21 8.16 16.41
N CYS A 595 -16.74 9.29 15.85
CA CYS A 595 -16.85 10.59 16.50
C CYS A 595 -18.32 11.01 16.66
N ARG A 596 -19.16 10.83 15.61
CA ARG A 596 -20.60 11.10 15.71
C ARG A 596 -21.26 10.34 16.86
N ALA A 597 -20.97 9.04 16.96
CA ALA A 597 -21.51 8.19 18.03
C ALA A 597 -21.06 8.62 19.44
N VAL A 598 -19.88 9.24 19.58
CA VAL A 598 -19.41 9.79 20.86
C VAL A 598 -20.05 11.15 21.15
N PHE A 599 -20.07 12.07 20.19
CA PHE A 599 -20.75 13.36 20.36
C PHE A 599 -22.24 13.20 20.71
N ASN A 600 -22.94 12.27 20.07
CA ASN A 600 -24.34 11.98 20.37
C ASN A 600 -24.52 11.41 21.79
N ARG A 601 -23.57 10.61 22.28
CA ARG A 601 -23.58 10.09 23.66
C ARG A 601 -23.26 11.15 24.72
N LEU A 602 -22.53 12.20 24.33
CA LEU A 602 -22.15 13.32 25.19
C LEU A 602 -23.17 14.47 25.20
N GLU A 603 -24.41 14.22 24.76
CA GLU A 603 -25.44 15.26 24.58
C GLU A 603 -25.05 16.43 23.63
N GLY A 604 -24.06 16.23 22.75
CA GLY A 604 -23.54 17.27 21.86
C GLY A 604 -24.63 17.88 20.97
N LEU A 605 -25.57 17.08 20.49
CA LEU A 605 -26.74 17.56 19.72
C LEU A 605 -27.59 18.58 20.49
N ARG A 606 -27.82 18.36 21.80
CA ARG A 606 -28.64 19.27 22.63
C ARG A 606 -27.94 20.62 22.82
N LEU A 607 -26.62 20.60 23.02
CA LEU A 607 -25.81 21.79 23.22
C LEU A 607 -25.69 22.60 21.92
N LEU A 608 -25.39 21.93 20.79
CA LEU A 608 -25.36 22.56 19.47
C LEU A 608 -26.72 23.14 19.08
N TRP A 609 -27.81 22.48 19.46
CA TRP A 609 -29.17 23.01 19.28
C TRP A 609 -29.40 24.32 20.05
N SER A 610 -28.87 24.43 21.27
CA SER A 610 -28.95 25.67 22.04
C SER A 610 -28.20 26.82 21.37
N LEU A 611 -27.08 26.54 20.71
CA LEU A 611 -26.28 27.54 19.98
C LEU A 611 -27.01 28.14 18.78
N MET A 612 -27.91 27.38 18.14
CA MET A 612 -28.72 27.89 17.02
C MET A 612 -29.73 28.97 17.42
N LYS A 613 -29.92 29.22 18.72
CA LYS A 613 -30.75 30.32 19.24
C LYS A 613 -29.96 31.62 19.43
N SER A 614 -28.65 31.63 19.13
CA SER A 614 -27.80 32.83 19.22
C SER A 614 -28.21 33.86 18.15
N ARG A 615 -27.88 35.14 18.42
CA ARG A 615 -28.00 36.24 17.44
C ARG A 615 -26.80 36.35 16.51
N ASN A 616 -25.78 35.50 16.68
CA ASN A 616 -24.56 35.51 15.91
C ASN A 616 -24.61 34.48 14.77
N ASN A 617 -24.65 34.96 13.53
CA ASN A 617 -24.83 34.14 12.33
C ASN A 617 -23.69 33.11 12.15
N GLN A 618 -22.47 33.37 12.63
CA GLN A 618 -21.35 32.42 12.55
C GLN A 618 -21.47 31.27 13.56
N VAL A 619 -22.08 31.53 14.73
CA VAL A 619 -22.38 30.51 15.74
C VAL A 619 -23.54 29.64 15.26
N VAL A 620 -24.57 30.28 14.70
CA VAL A 620 -25.73 29.59 14.11
C VAL A 620 -25.31 28.71 12.95
N SER A 621 -24.44 29.18 12.04
CA SER A 621 -23.96 28.39 10.91
C SER A 621 -23.08 27.21 11.34
N GLY A 622 -22.15 27.41 12.28
CA GLY A 622 -21.32 26.35 12.85
C GLY A 622 -22.16 25.30 13.58
N GLY A 623 -23.14 25.74 14.38
CA GLY A 623 -24.10 24.88 15.08
C GLY A 623 -24.97 24.07 14.12
N ALA A 624 -25.54 24.71 13.10
CA ALA A 624 -26.36 24.05 12.09
C ALA A 624 -25.57 23.00 11.30
N TRP A 625 -24.33 23.31 10.91
CA TRP A 625 -23.46 22.37 10.20
C TRP A 625 -23.08 21.15 11.05
N ALA A 626 -22.77 21.37 12.33
CA ALA A 626 -22.48 20.29 13.26
C ALA A 626 -23.69 19.39 13.51
N VAL A 627 -24.87 19.98 13.71
CA VAL A 627 -26.13 19.23 13.86
C VAL A 627 -26.41 18.40 12.61
N TYR A 628 -26.32 19.00 11.41
CA TYR A 628 -26.48 18.27 10.15
C TYR A 628 -25.56 17.04 10.08
N ARG A 629 -24.26 17.20 10.37
CA ARG A 629 -23.29 16.10 10.31
C ARG A 629 -23.59 15.01 11.34
N LEU A 630 -23.96 15.38 12.57
CA LEU A 630 -24.30 14.41 13.62
C LEU A 630 -25.60 13.62 13.34
N MET A 631 -26.50 14.19 12.54
CA MET A 631 -27.76 13.56 12.19
C MET A 631 -27.67 12.52 11.06
N GLN A 632 -26.54 12.42 10.35
CA GLN A 632 -26.39 11.49 9.21
C GLN A 632 -26.58 10.01 9.56
N ASP A 633 -26.33 9.60 10.82
CA ASP A 633 -26.48 8.21 11.28
C ASP A 633 -27.72 7.99 12.19
N THR A 634 -28.49 9.05 12.49
CA THR A 634 -29.56 8.99 13.51
C THR A 634 -30.93 9.13 12.85
N PRO A 635 -31.88 8.19 13.04
CA PRO A 635 -33.21 8.25 12.42
C PRO A 635 -34.15 9.25 13.12
N VAL A 636 -33.70 10.48 13.37
CA VAL A 636 -34.46 11.47 14.14
C VAL A 636 -35.14 12.46 13.20
N LEU A 637 -36.32 12.06 12.72
CA LEU A 637 -37.19 12.85 11.85
C LEU A 637 -37.57 14.20 12.47
N THR A 638 -37.86 14.23 13.76
CA THR A 638 -38.34 15.42 14.48
C THR A 638 -37.27 16.52 14.54
N SER A 639 -36.00 16.14 14.72
CA SER A 639 -34.89 17.08 14.81
C SER A 639 -34.57 17.74 13.47
N ALA A 640 -34.69 17.02 12.35
CA ALA A 640 -34.36 17.54 11.02
C ALA A 640 -35.39 18.59 10.58
N CYS A 641 -36.68 18.28 10.76
CA CYS A 641 -37.77 19.22 10.52
C CYS A 641 -37.68 20.45 11.44
N ALA A 642 -37.28 20.25 12.71
CA ALA A 642 -37.08 21.35 13.64
C ALA A 642 -35.89 22.24 13.23
N VAL A 643 -34.74 21.68 12.81
CA VAL A 643 -33.58 22.45 12.31
C VAL A 643 -34.02 23.35 11.16
N ILE A 644 -34.72 22.79 10.17
CA ILE A 644 -35.20 23.56 9.01
C ILE A 644 -36.18 24.65 9.44
N SER A 645 -37.07 24.37 10.40
CA SER A 645 -38.04 25.36 10.88
C SER A 645 -37.40 26.55 11.60
N VAL A 646 -36.30 26.34 12.33
CA VAL A 646 -35.59 27.40 13.07
C VAL A 646 -34.69 28.20 12.13
N VAL A 647 -34.01 27.52 11.20
CA VAL A 647 -33.09 28.15 10.23
C VAL A 647 -33.87 29.01 9.21
N ALA A 648 -35.08 28.61 8.83
CA ALA A 648 -35.90 29.33 7.85
C ALA A 648 -36.62 30.58 8.39
N CYS A 649 -36.39 30.98 9.64
CA CYS A 649 -37.04 32.15 10.25
C CYS A 649 -36.35 33.50 9.95
N ASP A 650 -35.12 33.51 9.42
CA ASP A 650 -34.34 34.73 9.14
C ASP A 650 -33.64 34.66 7.76
N TRP A 651 -33.74 35.74 6.99
CA TRP A 651 -33.27 35.82 5.61
C TRP A 651 -31.74 35.97 5.50
N GLU A 652 -31.07 36.58 6.49
CA GLU A 652 -29.61 36.72 6.53
C GLU A 652 -28.92 35.38 6.86
N ASN A 653 -29.51 34.60 7.76
CA ASN A 653 -29.07 33.23 8.05
C ASN A 653 -29.19 32.32 6.83
N LEU A 654 -30.20 32.56 6.00
CA LEU A 654 -30.42 31.78 4.79
C LEU A 654 -29.32 32.01 3.74
N GLY A 655 -28.83 33.25 3.58
CA GLY A 655 -27.74 33.58 2.65
C GLY A 655 -26.45 32.84 2.99
N VAL A 656 -25.98 32.98 4.24
CA VAL A 656 -24.74 32.34 4.72
C VAL A 656 -24.81 30.81 4.62
N ILE A 657 -25.97 30.21 4.90
CA ILE A 657 -26.15 28.75 4.93
C ILE A 657 -26.36 28.16 3.52
N THR A 658 -26.88 28.96 2.57
CA THR A 658 -27.01 28.58 1.16
C THR A 658 -25.65 28.54 0.48
N ASP A 659 -24.74 29.47 0.81
CA ASP A 659 -23.35 29.47 0.32
C ASP A 659 -22.56 28.21 0.72
N TYR A 660 -22.94 27.56 1.83
CA TYR A 660 -22.39 26.28 2.28
C TYR A 660 -23.21 25.04 1.85
N GLU A 661 -24.19 25.21 0.95
CA GLU A 661 -25.09 24.16 0.42
C GLU A 661 -25.91 23.39 1.47
N VAL A 662 -25.99 23.84 2.73
CA VAL A 662 -26.58 23.07 3.84
C VAL A 662 -28.08 22.88 3.65
N VAL A 663 -28.79 23.90 3.13
CA VAL A 663 -30.23 23.83 2.85
C VAL A 663 -30.55 22.77 1.79
N SER A 664 -29.73 22.66 0.74
CA SER A 664 -29.88 21.66 -0.32
C SER A 664 -29.71 20.23 0.22
N HIS A 665 -28.72 20.03 1.08
CA HIS A 665 -28.43 18.73 1.69
C HIS A 665 -29.49 18.33 2.74
N LEU A 666 -29.99 19.28 3.55
CA LEU A 666 -31.10 19.06 4.49
C LEU A 666 -32.44 18.78 3.76
N ALA A 667 -32.68 19.45 2.62
CA ALA A 667 -33.84 19.20 1.76
C ALA A 667 -33.79 17.81 1.11
N GLN A 668 -32.61 17.35 0.68
CA GLN A 668 -32.45 15.99 0.13
C GLN A 668 -32.73 14.88 1.15
N LEU A 669 -32.34 15.09 2.41
CA LEU A 669 -32.65 14.16 3.51
C LEU A 669 -34.15 14.10 3.83
N THR A 670 -34.88 15.19 3.60
CA THR A 670 -36.28 15.34 4.00
C THR A 670 -37.28 15.03 2.88
N HIS A 671 -36.91 15.09 1.59
CA HIS A 671 -37.87 14.96 0.48
C HIS A 671 -38.61 13.61 0.42
N LYS A 672 -37.92 12.49 0.65
CA LYS A 672 -38.57 11.15 0.70
C LYS A 672 -39.36 10.92 2.00
N LEU A 673 -39.05 11.71 3.02
CA LEU A 673 -39.43 11.51 4.43
C LEU A 673 -40.63 12.37 4.83
N LEU A 674 -40.73 13.61 4.31
CA LEU A 674 -41.82 14.55 4.51
C LEU A 674 -43.16 13.96 4.03
N LEU A 675 -43.16 13.31 2.86
CA LEU A 675 -44.34 12.66 2.29
C LEU A 675 -44.89 11.53 3.17
N GLU A 676 -44.03 10.76 3.84
CA GLU A 676 -44.45 9.70 4.77
C GLU A 676 -44.91 10.29 6.13
N THR A 677 -44.24 11.33 6.64
CA THR A 677 -44.57 11.93 7.96
C THR A 677 -45.81 12.80 8.01
N ILE A 678 -46.24 13.40 6.91
CA ILE A 678 -47.50 14.15 6.84
C ILE A 678 -48.70 13.23 7.10
N GLY A 679 -48.56 11.94 6.78
CA GLY A 679 -49.54 10.90 7.09
C GLY A 679 -49.34 10.20 8.44
N SER A 680 -48.42 10.66 9.29
CA SER A 680 -48.16 10.04 10.59
C SER A 680 -49.31 10.27 11.58
N GLU A 681 -49.55 9.29 12.45
CA GLU A 681 -50.52 9.40 13.57
C GLU A 681 -49.96 10.21 14.77
N ASP A 682 -48.66 10.52 14.77
CA ASP A 682 -48.03 11.36 15.80
C ASP A 682 -48.26 12.85 15.51
N ALA A 683 -49.09 13.49 16.32
CA ALA A 683 -49.49 14.89 16.16
C ALA A 683 -48.30 15.87 16.20
N ALA A 684 -47.28 15.62 17.03
CA ALA A 684 -46.12 16.51 17.12
C ALA A 684 -45.21 16.38 15.89
N LEU A 685 -45.10 15.17 15.34
CA LEU A 685 -44.37 14.91 14.10
C LEU A 685 -45.10 15.50 12.89
N GLN A 686 -46.42 15.38 12.86
CA GLN A 686 -47.27 15.91 11.81
C GLN A 686 -47.27 17.45 11.80
N GLU A 687 -47.33 18.09 12.97
CA GLU A 687 -47.24 19.55 13.13
C GLU A 687 -45.87 20.08 12.68
N ALA A 688 -44.77 19.41 13.06
CA ALA A 688 -43.42 19.77 12.63
C ALA A 688 -43.22 19.61 11.12
N ALA A 689 -43.76 18.54 10.51
CA ALA A 689 -43.71 18.33 9.07
C ALA A 689 -44.54 19.38 8.30
N ALA A 690 -45.71 19.75 8.81
CA ALA A 690 -46.56 20.79 8.24
C ALA A 690 -45.91 22.19 8.33
N GLY A 691 -45.28 22.51 9.46
CA GLY A 691 -44.50 23.76 9.62
C GLY A 691 -43.31 23.83 8.66
N CYS A 692 -42.64 22.71 8.43
CA CYS A 692 -41.54 22.61 7.47
C CYS A 692 -42.01 22.87 6.03
N LEU A 693 -43.16 22.32 5.62
CA LEU A 693 -43.78 22.57 4.32
C LEU A 693 -44.23 24.03 4.14
N LEU A 694 -44.81 24.63 5.19
CA LEU A 694 -45.25 26.02 5.17
C LEU A 694 -44.06 26.95 4.87
N ASN A 695 -42.93 26.73 5.53
CA ASN A 695 -41.73 27.54 5.37
C ASN A 695 -41.06 27.29 4.00
N MET A 696 -41.00 26.04 3.51
CA MET A 696 -40.52 25.75 2.14
C MET A 696 -41.40 26.43 1.08
N ARG A 697 -42.73 26.47 1.29
CA ARG A 697 -43.66 27.14 0.39
C ARG A 697 -43.49 28.67 0.43
N GLN A 698 -43.32 29.25 1.61
CA GLN A 698 -43.02 30.68 1.75
C GLN A 698 -41.71 31.05 1.06
N LEU A 699 -40.70 30.18 1.16
CA LEU A 699 -39.41 30.33 0.47
C LEU A 699 -39.54 30.26 -1.06
N ALA A 700 -40.28 29.28 -1.58
CA ALA A 700 -40.54 29.17 -3.02
C ALA A 700 -41.25 30.43 -3.56
N MET A 701 -42.25 30.93 -2.82
CA MET A 701 -42.95 32.17 -3.17
C MET A 701 -42.07 33.42 -3.06
N ALA A 702 -41.14 33.47 -2.11
CA ALA A 702 -40.19 34.57 -1.98
C ALA A 702 -39.16 34.56 -3.14
N ASN A 703 -38.67 33.38 -3.54
CA ASN A 703 -37.78 33.22 -4.70
C ASN A 703 -38.46 33.50 -6.04
N GLU A 704 -39.77 33.23 -6.17
CA GLU A 704 -40.55 33.67 -7.33
C GLU A 704 -40.73 35.19 -7.35
N ARG A 705 -41.00 35.82 -6.19
CA ARG A 705 -41.11 37.28 -6.08
C ARG A 705 -39.79 38.01 -6.39
N ALA A 706 -38.67 37.46 -5.94
CA ALA A 706 -37.35 37.99 -6.25
C ALA A 706 -37.03 37.91 -7.75
N ARG A 707 -37.36 36.78 -8.41
CA ARG A 707 -37.23 36.62 -9.86
C ARG A 707 -38.16 37.55 -10.65
N TYR A 708 -39.39 37.74 -10.20
CA TYR A 708 -40.30 38.72 -10.79
C TYR A 708 -39.79 40.16 -10.65
N GLN A 709 -39.12 40.50 -9.54
CA GLN A 709 -38.51 41.82 -9.35
C GLN A 709 -37.29 42.04 -10.26
N GLU A 710 -36.46 41.01 -10.49
CA GLU A 710 -35.38 41.03 -11.48
C GLU A 710 -35.91 41.17 -12.92
N ASP A 711 -36.97 40.45 -13.28
CA ASP A 711 -37.59 40.52 -14.62
C ASP A 711 -38.24 41.90 -14.87
N THR A 712 -38.95 42.48 -13.89
CA THR A 712 -39.51 43.84 -14.04
C THR A 712 -38.45 44.95 -14.07
N ASN A 713 -37.30 44.75 -13.41
CA ASN A 713 -36.18 45.70 -13.50
C ASN A 713 -35.50 45.62 -14.88
N ASN A 714 -35.40 44.42 -15.47
CA ASN A 714 -34.88 44.24 -16.83
C ASN A 714 -35.83 44.83 -17.90
N ASP A 715 -37.15 44.75 -17.72
CA ASP A 715 -38.13 45.36 -18.64
C ASP A 715 -38.15 46.91 -18.55
N LEU A 716 -37.86 47.49 -17.38
CA LEU A 716 -37.72 48.94 -17.20
C LEU A 716 -36.41 49.49 -17.78
N GLU A 717 -35.34 48.70 -17.81
CA GLU A 717 -34.08 49.03 -18.51
C GLU A 717 -34.23 48.91 -20.04
N ALA A 718 -35.04 47.97 -20.55
CA ALA A 718 -35.29 47.83 -21.98
C ALA A 718 -36.12 48.98 -22.61
N ASP A 719 -37.06 49.57 -21.85
CA ASP A 719 -37.87 50.71 -22.32
C ASP A 719 -37.12 52.06 -22.27
N THR A 720 -36.06 52.17 -21.46
CA THR A 720 -35.22 53.38 -21.40
C THR A 720 -34.16 53.44 -22.50
N ASP A 721 -33.68 52.29 -22.99
CA ASP A 721 -32.72 52.23 -24.10
C ASP A 721 -33.33 52.48 -25.49
N SER A 722 -34.65 52.32 -25.66
CA SER A 722 -35.33 52.55 -26.95
C SER A 722 -35.66 54.03 -27.25
N VAL A 723 -35.55 54.92 -26.25
CA VAL A 723 -35.84 56.37 -26.39
C VAL A 723 -34.56 57.22 -26.60
N GLN A 724 -33.35 56.62 -26.50
CA GLN A 724 -32.08 57.33 -26.71
C GLN A 724 -31.37 57.05 -28.06
N GLN A 725 -32.00 56.34 -29.01
CA GLN A 725 -31.45 56.12 -30.37
C GLN A 725 -32.39 56.49 -31.54
N ASN A 726 -33.10 57.63 -31.46
CA ASN A 726 -33.64 58.33 -32.63
C ASN A 726 -33.30 59.82 -32.62
#